data_AF-A0A9W4S1H4-F1
#
_entry.id   AF-A0A9W4S1H4-F1
#
_cell.length_a   1.000
_cell.length_b   1.000
_cell.length_c   1.000
_cell.angle_alpha   90.00
_cell.angle_beta   90.00
_cell.angle_gamma   90.00
#
_symmetry.space_group_name_H-M   'P 1'
#
loop_
_entity.id
_entity.type
_entity.pdbx_description
1 polymer ?
#
loop_
_entity_poly.entity_id
_entity_poly.type
_entity_poly.pdbx_seq_one_letter_code
_entity_poly.pdbx_strand_id
1 'polypeptide(L)'
;MSDSVVEKASVTERHRDTAYDPAANQPQNETVYDPPAGSADNTINDVPLTPTRAEEQPTEQNEFMSGWKLYMLTAGFAKRVRASKLGRDGIFPHVYWFPGNLCKVGQYLRVENNVHLRFDNVHGILNWLWICKIILRAFQGIGGSGIYSMVLVIAPALVPKTEYGKYIGIISSVFALASITGPLVGGAISSSTSWRWVFLLNGPPGFVGILLVVIFLPASKSERITDFKTRMKAKFSRETTRRVDFVGAGSLLGASVLLVFALESGGTRYAWDSSAISSTFIVSGILWIVFIVWEIRLERKMNMPQEPIFIIGLLKDRQLASMMFTTFFIGFPFVTILFIIPQRAQAVYGLNPVQSSLSVLPLLLTSPFATAISGVLTSNYNVPPAYLILIGSVIQLIGVGLSISIPLTGDHIYASQYGFEAVMGVGFGLTLSTVLTLGQLIVSKENAGIVMGALTQIRVLGGTIALAICSAVLSNDLRAGLAGLIKPGELGQIAESLSSINDLDPERAAAVRLAFATGYKRQFQILTGFSGLALLAALFLFSRNPVTVKGATSKEAQGSSIDSVQTSTGIFTGLIDTDSPNTRQWRSIPFAEPPVGSRRWQAPEKLQPSTKHQYATKFPPSCPQFVTAIESMWNLPLTKGNLIYNGAQNDTSGLVGEATSEDCLYLAIWAPTSPPPKEGLPVLFFMTGGGFVMGGIELPWQIPTSWVERSQSAIIVTINYRVSIFGFPNARGVAEGEQNLGILDQRSALEWVESNIAAFGGDPNRIMNWGRSAGSISADIHAYAYHDDPIAQSYYMESGVMTGSYPSGLLEDPSYSNFTFVAQHLGCESPCGPNCEDDDGAAELDCMRRVSFPQIINFIGQYGDRGETPVLSFGLIPDDRIIFRDYDERAAAGKIALRPSLISMTANEFSSLTPWPKDNLTEGPWQAPVTAMDVAWVCSAFNATAARNRLSTSEAPVFRFQYAAEFPNLNVYSWLGAYHNSETPLLFGTYDLLDHIVPTTDFQVEVSRAMQDYVMAFAEDPYHGPQKKFGWEPQVVNETNGGFVLRFGAGEKAVQRIDGVELDGVCQGLAEYDPFP
;
A
#
# COMPACT_ATOMS: atom_id res chain seq x y z
N MET A 1 -23.87 -35.45 -31.15
CA MET A 1 -24.26 -36.15 -32.40
C MET A 1 -25.77 -36.17 -32.45
N SER A 2 -26.32 -35.71 -33.57
CA SER A 2 -27.73 -35.68 -34.01
C SER A 2 -28.73 -35.02 -33.06
N ASP A 3 -29.25 -33.83 -33.37
CA ASP A 3 -30.29 -33.55 -34.40
C ASP A 3 -31.66 -34.10 -33.93
N SER A 4 -32.80 -33.43 -34.06
CA SER A 4 -33.19 -32.14 -34.62
C SER A 4 -34.74 -32.06 -34.48
N VAL A 5 -35.31 -30.83 -34.55
CA VAL A 5 -36.48 -30.46 -35.43
C VAL A 5 -37.86 -31.14 -35.11
N VAL A 6 -39.05 -30.52 -35.07
CA VAL A 6 -39.58 -29.19 -35.44
C VAL A 6 -41.11 -29.19 -35.23
N GLU A 7 -41.68 -27.98 -35.09
CA GLU A 7 -43.04 -27.52 -35.48
C GLU A 7 -44.38 -27.96 -34.82
N LYS A 8 -45.03 -26.90 -34.31
CA LYS A 8 -46.36 -26.33 -34.65
C LYS A 8 -47.67 -27.03 -34.30
N ALA A 9 -48.56 -26.12 -33.87
CA ALA A 9 -50.00 -26.04 -34.09
C ALA A 9 -50.86 -26.99 -33.26
N SER A 10 -52.02 -26.62 -32.74
CA SER A 10 -52.77 -25.38 -32.53
C SER A 10 -54.14 -25.84 -31.97
N VAL A 11 -55.00 -24.89 -31.57
CA VAL A 11 -56.48 -25.00 -31.65
C VAL A 11 -57.22 -25.59 -30.43
N THR A 12 -57.87 -24.66 -29.71
CA THR A 12 -59.27 -24.69 -29.17
C THR A 12 -59.58 -25.60 -27.98
N GLU A 13 -60.50 -25.30 -27.05
CA GLU A 13 -61.57 -24.30 -26.94
C GLU A 13 -62.23 -24.38 -25.54
N ARG A 14 -62.95 -23.30 -25.18
CA ARG A 14 -64.20 -23.27 -24.36
C ARG A 14 -64.11 -23.67 -22.87
N HIS A 15 -64.83 -23.04 -21.93
CA HIS A 15 -65.99 -22.14 -21.95
C HIS A 15 -66.11 -21.49 -20.54
N ARG A 16 -66.41 -20.17 -20.44
CA ARG A 16 -67.66 -19.54 -19.90
C ARG A 16 -67.89 -19.72 -18.37
N ASP A 17 -68.32 -18.74 -17.57
CA ASP A 17 -69.28 -17.63 -17.74
C ASP A 17 -69.06 -16.59 -16.59
N THR A 18 -68.86 -15.29 -16.85
CA THR A 18 -69.80 -14.12 -16.94
C THR A 18 -70.13 -13.37 -15.64
N ALA A 19 -69.80 -12.07 -15.61
CA ALA A 19 -70.63 -10.88 -15.31
C ALA A 19 -69.74 -9.66 -14.96
N TYR A 20 -70.05 -8.39 -15.23
CA TYR A 20 -70.75 -7.64 -16.29
C TYR A 20 -70.22 -6.18 -16.16
N ASP A 21 -70.12 -5.47 -17.28
CA ASP A 21 -69.53 -4.15 -17.62
C ASP A 21 -70.36 -2.94 -17.04
N PRO A 22 -70.16 -1.61 -17.33
CA PRO A 22 -69.20 -0.96 -18.26
C PRO A 22 -68.61 0.45 -17.95
N ALA A 23 -67.63 0.79 -18.80
CA ALA A 23 -67.41 2.06 -19.55
C ALA A 23 -66.05 2.76 -19.26
N ALA A 24 -64.99 2.65 -20.07
CA ALA A 24 -64.75 2.95 -21.51
C ALA A 24 -64.61 4.47 -21.81
N ASN A 25 -63.73 4.97 -22.67
CA ASN A 25 -62.53 4.46 -23.36
C ASN A 25 -61.80 5.67 -23.99
N GLN A 26 -60.52 5.49 -24.29
CA GLN A 26 -59.67 6.23 -25.26
C GLN A 26 -60.21 6.04 -26.73
N PRO A 27 -59.50 6.27 -27.89
CA PRO A 27 -58.06 6.53 -28.14
C PRO A 27 -57.64 7.35 -29.40
N GLN A 28 -56.31 7.44 -29.55
CA GLN A 28 -55.42 7.41 -30.74
C GLN A 28 -56.05 7.37 -32.16
N ASN A 29 -55.48 7.92 -33.24
CA ASN A 29 -54.18 7.55 -33.84
C ASN A 29 -53.79 8.45 -35.06
N GLU A 30 -52.52 8.34 -35.46
CA GLU A 30 -51.78 8.88 -36.63
C GLU A 30 -52.46 8.60 -38.00
N THR A 31 -52.28 9.37 -39.10
CA THR A 31 -51.12 9.33 -40.02
C THR A 31 -51.35 10.20 -41.31
N VAL A 32 -50.30 10.91 -41.78
CA VAL A 32 -49.74 10.92 -43.17
C VAL A 32 -50.32 11.78 -44.35
N TYR A 33 -49.36 12.39 -45.10
CA TYR A 33 -49.31 12.92 -46.51
C TYR A 33 -49.72 14.37 -46.88
N ASP A 34 -48.75 15.31 -46.83
CA ASP A 34 -48.10 16.16 -47.89
C ASP A 34 -48.87 16.73 -49.14
N PRO A 35 -48.33 17.77 -49.86
CA PRO A 35 -48.87 19.15 -49.96
C PRO A 35 -49.26 19.55 -51.43
N PRO A 36 -49.59 20.83 -51.81
CA PRO A 36 -48.56 21.84 -52.16
C PRO A 36 -48.94 23.36 -52.06
N ALA A 37 -47.90 24.21 -52.20
CA ALA A 37 -47.76 25.57 -52.81
C ALA A 37 -49.00 26.46 -53.11
N GLY A 38 -48.99 27.81 -53.06
CA GLY A 38 -47.95 28.84 -52.96
C GLY A 38 -48.52 30.20 -53.46
N SER A 39 -47.75 31.29 -53.24
CA SER A 39 -47.84 32.68 -53.80
C SER A 39 -49.06 33.55 -53.39
N ALA A 40 -48.92 34.66 -52.65
CA ALA A 40 -48.23 35.95 -52.85
C ALA A 40 -49.12 36.99 -53.56
N ASP A 41 -49.39 38.15 -52.91
CA ASP A 41 -49.03 39.46 -53.48
C ASP A 41 -49.16 40.65 -52.50
N ASN A 42 -48.48 41.73 -52.88
CA ASN A 42 -48.06 42.95 -52.17
C ASN A 42 -49.04 44.14 -52.16
N THR A 43 -48.77 45.14 -51.30
CA THR A 43 -48.67 46.64 -51.51
C THR A 43 -48.83 47.36 -50.15
N ILE A 44 -47.93 48.18 -49.56
CA ILE A 44 -47.22 49.46 -49.92
C ILE A 44 -48.23 50.63 -50.08
N ASN A 45 -48.25 51.80 -49.40
CA ASN A 45 -47.30 52.62 -48.62
C ASN A 45 -48.00 53.77 -47.80
N ASP A 46 -47.26 54.38 -46.85
CA ASP A 46 -47.13 55.84 -46.48
C ASP A 46 -47.23 56.29 -44.98
N VAL A 47 -46.10 56.22 -44.22
CA VAL A 47 -45.20 57.32 -43.70
C VAL A 47 -45.76 58.48 -42.80
N PRO A 48 -45.04 59.13 -41.81
CA PRO A 48 -43.98 58.77 -40.79
C PRO A 48 -43.96 59.57 -39.41
N LEU A 49 -42.89 59.34 -38.58
CA LEU A 49 -42.28 60.12 -37.44
C LEU A 49 -42.82 59.85 -36.00
N THR A 50 -42.09 59.51 -34.90
CA THR A 50 -40.68 59.63 -34.37
C THR A 50 -40.55 58.77 -33.06
N PRO A 51 -39.48 58.81 -32.23
CA PRO A 51 -38.13 58.24 -32.34
C PRO A 51 -37.83 57.08 -31.34
N THR A 52 -36.71 56.40 -31.58
CA THR A 52 -36.17 55.21 -30.91
C THR A 52 -35.67 55.42 -29.48
N ARG A 53 -35.89 54.41 -28.62
CA ARG A 53 -35.34 54.23 -27.26
C ARG A 53 -34.09 53.35 -27.36
N ALA A 54 -33.04 53.73 -26.63
CA ALA A 54 -31.76 53.04 -26.55
C ALA A 54 -31.87 51.57 -26.13
N GLU A 55 -31.12 50.69 -26.80
CA GLU A 55 -30.89 49.30 -26.40
C GLU A 55 -30.05 49.23 -25.11
N GLU A 56 -30.60 48.60 -24.08
CA GLU A 56 -29.90 48.21 -22.86
C GLU A 56 -28.99 46.99 -23.14
N GLN A 57 -27.71 47.08 -22.80
CA GLN A 57 -26.81 45.94 -22.69
C GLN A 57 -27.26 44.98 -21.56
N PRO A 58 -27.22 43.65 -21.74
CA PRO A 58 -27.53 42.72 -20.66
C PRO A 58 -26.37 42.63 -19.67
N THR A 59 -26.60 43.05 -18.43
CA THR A 59 -25.63 43.00 -17.33
C THR A 59 -25.38 41.57 -16.83
N GLU A 60 -24.11 41.12 -16.87
CA GLU A 60 -23.55 39.83 -16.36
C GLU A 60 -23.87 39.49 -14.87
N GLN A 61 -24.58 40.35 -14.13
CA GLN A 61 -24.79 40.23 -12.69
C GLN A 61 -25.89 39.23 -12.28
N ASN A 62 -26.94 39.06 -13.08
CA ASN A 62 -28.14 38.32 -12.66
C ASN A 62 -28.03 36.79 -12.83
N GLU A 63 -27.24 36.30 -13.79
CA GLU A 63 -27.00 34.86 -13.99
C GLU A 63 -25.99 34.27 -12.98
N PHE A 64 -25.11 35.11 -12.42
CA PHE A 64 -24.13 34.67 -11.42
C PHE A 64 -24.81 34.28 -10.09
N MET A 65 -25.86 34.99 -9.69
CA MET A 65 -26.59 34.76 -8.43
C MET A 65 -27.48 33.50 -8.49
N SER A 66 -27.98 33.12 -9.66
CA SER A 66 -28.75 31.89 -9.85
C SER A 66 -27.86 30.65 -9.87
N GLY A 67 -26.69 30.70 -10.52
CA GLY A 67 -25.68 29.63 -10.48
C GLY A 67 -25.11 29.37 -9.08
N TRP A 68 -24.88 30.43 -8.28
CA TRP A 68 -24.40 30.32 -6.90
C TRP A 68 -25.43 29.68 -5.95
N LYS A 69 -26.73 29.98 -6.15
CA LYS A 69 -27.81 29.34 -5.39
C LYS A 69 -27.88 27.84 -5.65
N LEU A 70 -27.65 27.41 -6.89
CA LEU A 70 -27.63 25.98 -7.25
C LEU A 70 -26.41 25.26 -6.64
N TYR A 71 -25.24 25.91 -6.60
CA TYR A 71 -24.02 25.38 -5.99
C TYR A 71 -24.11 25.26 -4.45
N MET A 72 -24.83 26.18 -3.80
CA MET A 72 -25.12 26.10 -2.36
C MET A 72 -26.20 25.07 -2.00
N LEU A 73 -27.08 24.72 -2.95
CA LEU A 73 -28.10 23.69 -2.75
C LEU A 73 -27.54 22.27 -2.89
N THR A 74 -26.49 22.06 -3.70
CA THR A 74 -25.78 20.77 -3.81
C THR A 74 -24.77 20.54 -2.68
N ALA A 75 -24.26 21.61 -2.05
CA ALA A 75 -23.41 21.56 -0.86
C ALA A 75 -24.24 21.71 0.43
N GLY A 76 -25.06 20.71 0.76
CA GLY A 76 -25.97 20.76 1.92
C GLY A 76 -25.27 20.74 3.28
N PHE A 77 -25.31 21.86 4.02
CA PHE A 77 -25.39 21.88 5.50
C PHE A 77 -25.86 23.27 5.99
N ALA A 78 -27.16 23.54 5.90
CA ALA A 78 -27.76 24.74 6.50
C ALA A 78 -28.48 24.39 7.82
N LYS A 79 -27.74 24.37 8.93
CA LYS A 79 -28.36 24.36 10.27
C LYS A 79 -28.65 25.81 10.68
N ARG A 80 -29.94 26.15 10.84
CA ARG A 80 -30.41 27.39 11.49
C ARG A 80 -29.83 27.46 12.91
N VAL A 81 -28.93 28.41 13.17
CA VAL A 81 -28.51 28.75 14.53
C VAL A 81 -29.37 29.93 15.00
N ARG A 82 -30.21 29.66 15.99
CA ARG A 82 -30.97 30.66 16.77
C ARG A 82 -30.00 31.28 17.77
N ALA A 83 -29.85 32.60 17.75
CA ALA A 83 -29.03 33.32 18.71
C ALA A 83 -29.75 33.43 20.06
N SER A 84 -29.18 32.87 21.13
CA SER A 84 -29.34 33.40 22.49
C SER A 84 -28.31 32.81 23.46
N LYS A 85 -27.58 33.72 24.12
CA LYS A 85 -26.77 33.57 25.34
C LYS A 85 -25.49 32.71 25.27
N LEU A 86 -24.35 33.39 25.32
CA LEU A 86 -23.17 32.92 26.03
C LEU A 86 -22.43 34.12 26.62
N GLY A 87 -22.39 34.14 27.95
CA GLY A 87 -21.50 34.98 28.73
C GLY A 87 -20.10 34.36 28.80
N ARG A 88 -19.15 35.25 29.06
CA ARG A 88 -17.78 35.08 29.57
C ARG A 88 -17.44 33.67 30.06
N ASP A 89 -16.48 33.01 29.42
CA ASP A 89 -15.08 32.93 29.85
C ASP A 89 -14.25 32.24 28.76
N GLY A 90 -12.97 32.62 28.64
CA GLY A 90 -12.14 32.36 27.46
C GLY A 90 -11.63 30.92 27.31
N ILE A 91 -11.24 30.57 26.06
CA ILE A 91 -10.11 29.70 25.66
C ILE A 91 -10.17 29.48 24.11
N PHE A 92 -9.02 29.76 23.44
CA PHE A 92 -8.53 29.36 22.10
C PHE A 92 -9.51 29.01 20.94
N PRO A 93 -9.44 29.69 19.76
CA PRO A 93 -10.08 29.17 18.55
C PRO A 93 -9.09 28.37 17.68
N HIS A 94 -9.37 27.07 17.56
CA HIS A 94 -8.92 26.22 16.47
C HIS A 94 -9.45 26.75 15.13
N VAL A 95 -8.54 27.16 14.23
CA VAL A 95 -8.88 27.56 12.85
C VAL A 95 -8.93 26.30 11.98
N TYR A 96 -10.14 25.87 11.60
CA TYR A 96 -10.34 24.85 10.57
C TYR A 96 -10.12 25.47 9.18
N TRP A 97 -9.16 24.94 8.44
CA TRP A 97 -8.88 25.27 7.04
C TRP A 97 -9.99 24.72 6.13
N PHE A 98 -10.95 25.59 5.76
CA PHE A 98 -11.89 25.36 4.67
C PHE A 98 -11.73 26.47 3.62
N PRO A 99 -11.67 26.19 2.31
CA PRO A 99 -11.49 27.20 1.26
C PRO A 99 -12.57 28.29 1.25
N GLY A 100 -13.77 28.00 1.78
CA GLY A 100 -14.87 28.95 1.89
C GLY A 100 -14.61 30.12 2.86
N ASN A 101 -13.68 29.98 3.81
CA ASN A 101 -13.35 31.04 4.75
C ASN A 101 -12.31 32.03 4.17
N LEU A 102 -11.43 31.59 3.26
CA LEU A 102 -10.45 32.48 2.61
C LEU A 102 -11.10 33.60 1.78
N CYS A 103 -12.22 33.31 1.08
CA CYS A 103 -12.96 34.36 0.35
C CYS A 103 -13.96 35.15 1.23
N LYS A 104 -14.18 34.77 2.51
CA LYS A 104 -15.03 35.49 3.48
C LYS A 104 -14.27 36.41 4.45
N VAL A 105 -13.00 36.11 4.75
CA VAL A 105 -12.20 36.86 5.73
C VAL A 105 -11.91 38.31 5.31
N GLY A 106 -12.03 38.65 4.02
CA GLY A 106 -11.92 40.03 3.53
C GLY A 106 -13.04 40.99 3.97
N GLN A 107 -14.13 40.51 4.59
CA GLN A 107 -15.20 41.38 5.11
C GLN A 107 -15.03 41.75 6.59
N TYR A 108 -14.14 41.10 7.34
CA TYR A 108 -13.99 41.33 8.78
C TYR A 108 -12.52 41.28 9.21
N LEU A 109 -11.75 42.31 8.82
CA LEU A 109 -10.51 42.66 9.49
C LEU A 109 -10.65 44.10 10.01
N ARG A 110 -11.10 44.21 11.26
CA ARG A 110 -11.02 45.44 12.05
C ARG A 110 -9.81 45.27 12.96
N VAL A 111 -8.67 45.85 12.56
CA VAL A 111 -7.49 45.99 13.42
C VAL A 111 -7.24 47.48 13.58
N GLU A 112 -7.17 47.90 14.83
CA GLU A 112 -6.85 49.26 15.26
C GLU A 112 -5.48 49.69 14.74
N ASN A 113 -5.38 50.98 14.40
CA ASN A 113 -4.20 51.74 13.94
C ASN A 113 -3.98 51.85 12.41
N ASN A 114 -4.61 52.88 11.84
CA ASN A 114 -4.08 53.80 10.80
C ASN A 114 -3.43 53.24 9.52
N VAL A 115 -4.10 52.33 8.80
CA VAL A 115 -4.02 52.27 7.32
C VAL A 115 -5.41 51.97 6.77
N HIS A 116 -6.06 52.95 6.13
CA HIS A 116 -7.37 52.80 5.51
C HIS A 116 -7.27 52.07 4.15
N LEU A 117 -7.68 50.79 4.09
CA LEU A 117 -8.13 50.15 2.85
C LEU A 117 -9.66 50.20 2.81
N ARG A 118 -10.24 51.26 2.23
CA ARG A 118 -11.66 51.28 1.85
C ARG A 118 -11.81 50.64 0.47
N PHE A 119 -12.56 49.53 0.38
CA PHE A 119 -13.02 49.00 -0.90
C PHE A 119 -14.36 49.65 -1.29
N ASP A 120 -14.33 50.92 -1.69
CA ASP A 120 -15.54 51.70 -2.00
C ASP A 120 -16.07 51.52 -3.45
N ASN A 121 -15.48 50.64 -4.27
CA ASN A 121 -15.91 50.48 -5.68
C ASN A 121 -16.20 49.03 -6.05
N VAL A 122 -17.28 48.81 -6.84
CA VAL A 122 -17.65 47.55 -7.49
C VAL A 122 -16.46 46.89 -8.22
N HIS A 123 -15.50 47.69 -8.70
CA HIS A 123 -14.22 47.25 -9.26
C HIS A 123 -13.32 46.46 -8.28
N GLY A 124 -13.30 46.82 -6.99
CA GLY A 124 -12.52 46.12 -5.97
C GLY A 124 -13.11 44.74 -5.63
N ILE A 125 -14.44 44.64 -5.57
CA ILE A 125 -15.15 43.37 -5.38
C ILE A 125 -14.98 42.47 -6.60
N LEU A 126 -15.06 43.03 -7.81
CA LEU A 126 -14.80 42.29 -9.05
C LEU A 126 -13.36 41.77 -9.08
N ASN A 127 -12.36 42.60 -8.80
CA ASN A 127 -10.95 42.17 -8.74
C ASN A 127 -10.71 41.08 -7.69
N TRP A 128 -11.36 41.16 -6.51
CA TRP A 128 -11.30 40.11 -5.49
C TRP A 128 -11.93 38.79 -5.96
N LEU A 129 -13.08 38.85 -6.64
CA LEU A 129 -13.72 37.69 -7.25
C LEU A 129 -12.87 37.07 -8.38
N TRP A 130 -12.17 37.90 -9.16
CA TRP A 130 -11.20 37.45 -10.17
C TRP A 130 -10.00 36.73 -9.54
N ILE A 131 -9.46 37.25 -8.43
CA ILE A 131 -8.39 36.60 -7.67
C ILE A 131 -8.87 35.27 -7.08
N CYS A 132 -10.06 35.24 -6.45
CA CYS A 132 -10.66 33.99 -5.96
C CYS A 132 -10.85 32.96 -7.11
N LYS A 133 -11.24 33.40 -8.32
CA LYS A 133 -11.37 32.52 -9.50
C LYS A 133 -10.04 31.91 -9.95
N ILE A 134 -8.94 32.67 -9.91
CA ILE A 134 -7.60 32.18 -10.27
C ILE A 134 -7.10 31.18 -9.22
N ILE A 135 -7.25 31.49 -7.94
CA ILE A 135 -6.85 30.61 -6.83
C ILE A 135 -7.63 29.29 -6.87
N LEU A 136 -8.95 29.33 -7.07
CA LEU A 136 -9.77 28.14 -7.16
C LEU A 136 -9.42 27.28 -8.40
N ARG A 137 -8.97 27.89 -9.50
CA ARG A 137 -8.44 27.16 -10.66
C ARG A 137 -7.10 26.49 -10.37
N ALA A 138 -6.24 27.12 -9.60
CA ALA A 138 -5.00 26.49 -9.15
C ALA A 138 -5.31 25.24 -8.30
N PHE A 139 -6.27 25.32 -7.37
CA PHE A 139 -6.72 24.15 -6.61
C PHE A 139 -7.36 23.07 -7.50
N GLN A 140 -8.17 23.45 -8.48
CA GLN A 140 -8.73 22.51 -9.46
C GLN A 140 -7.63 21.79 -10.25
N GLY A 141 -6.58 22.51 -10.65
CA GLY A 141 -5.42 21.94 -11.34
C GLY A 141 -4.64 20.97 -10.47
N ILE A 142 -4.39 21.32 -9.20
CA ILE A 142 -3.74 20.43 -8.22
C ILE A 142 -4.57 19.15 -8.03
N GLY A 143 -5.89 19.27 -7.83
CA GLY A 143 -6.78 18.12 -7.68
C GLY A 143 -6.84 17.24 -8.93
N GLY A 144 -6.90 17.84 -10.12
CA GLY A 144 -6.90 17.12 -11.40
C GLY A 144 -5.62 16.33 -11.64
N SER A 145 -4.46 16.93 -11.36
CA SER A 145 -3.16 16.25 -11.45
C SER A 145 -3.04 15.10 -10.42
N GLY A 146 -3.54 15.32 -9.21
CA GLY A 146 -3.59 14.29 -8.16
C GLY A 146 -4.47 13.09 -8.55
N ILE A 147 -5.66 13.32 -9.10
CA ILE A 147 -6.54 12.23 -9.58
C ILE A 147 -5.85 11.44 -10.69
N TYR A 148 -5.26 12.12 -11.67
CA TYR A 148 -4.59 11.47 -12.80
C TYR A 148 -3.42 10.57 -12.36
N SER A 149 -2.56 11.07 -11.47
CA SER A 149 -1.40 10.31 -10.96
C SER A 149 -1.80 9.19 -9.99
N MET A 150 -2.75 9.43 -9.08
CA MET A 150 -3.18 8.45 -8.08
C MET A 150 -3.89 7.24 -8.69
N VAL A 151 -4.68 7.41 -9.75
CA VAL A 151 -5.32 6.26 -10.42
C VAL A 151 -4.28 5.29 -10.98
N LEU A 152 -3.17 5.80 -11.52
CA LEU A 152 -2.07 4.99 -12.05
C LEU A 152 -1.25 4.26 -10.97
N VAL A 153 -1.34 4.70 -9.71
CA VAL A 153 -0.69 4.08 -8.54
C VAL A 153 -1.62 3.08 -7.85
N ILE A 154 -2.90 3.46 -7.65
CA ILE A 154 -3.89 2.65 -6.95
C ILE A 154 -4.27 1.42 -7.78
N ALA A 155 -4.42 1.54 -9.10
CA ALA A 155 -4.88 0.42 -9.91
C ALA A 155 -3.93 -0.80 -9.87
N PRO A 156 -2.60 -0.67 -10.01
CA PRO A 156 -1.69 -1.80 -9.81
C PRO A 156 -1.66 -2.35 -8.37
N ALA A 157 -1.96 -1.53 -7.37
CA ALA A 157 -2.00 -1.95 -5.96
C ALA A 157 -3.25 -2.78 -5.60
N LEU A 158 -4.37 -2.56 -6.30
CA LEU A 158 -5.64 -3.27 -6.07
C LEU A 158 -5.82 -4.53 -6.92
N VAL A 159 -5.01 -4.70 -7.96
CA VAL A 159 -5.20 -5.74 -8.98
C VAL A 159 -4.09 -6.79 -8.87
N PRO A 160 -4.39 -8.10 -8.94
CA PRO A 160 -3.35 -9.13 -9.05
C PRO A 160 -2.49 -8.94 -10.30
N LYS A 161 -1.17 -9.18 -10.21
CA LYS A 161 -0.22 -8.94 -11.32
C LYS A 161 -0.61 -9.62 -12.65
N THR A 162 -1.34 -10.74 -12.60
CA THR A 162 -1.84 -11.48 -13.78
C THR A 162 -2.91 -10.73 -14.58
N GLU A 163 -3.66 -9.83 -13.92
CA GLU A 163 -4.77 -9.09 -14.52
C GLU A 163 -4.38 -7.67 -14.95
N TYR A 164 -3.13 -7.25 -14.75
CA TYR A 164 -2.66 -5.89 -15.07
C TYR A 164 -2.98 -5.46 -16.49
N GLY A 165 -2.77 -6.33 -17.48
CA GLY A 165 -3.05 -6.00 -18.89
C GLY A 165 -4.53 -5.63 -19.13
N LYS A 166 -5.47 -6.31 -18.47
CA LYS A 166 -6.91 -6.04 -18.58
C LYS A 166 -7.27 -4.68 -18.00
N TYR A 167 -6.80 -4.38 -16.79
CA TYR A 167 -7.10 -3.12 -16.10
C TYR A 167 -6.39 -1.92 -16.73
N ILE A 168 -5.14 -2.08 -17.21
CA ILE A 168 -4.45 -1.06 -18.00
C ILE A 168 -5.22 -0.78 -19.30
N GLY A 169 -5.78 -1.82 -19.94
CA GLY A 169 -6.66 -1.67 -21.10
C GLY A 169 -7.91 -0.84 -20.81
N ILE A 170 -8.55 -1.05 -19.65
CA ILE A 170 -9.72 -0.27 -19.20
C ILE A 170 -9.34 1.19 -18.93
N ILE A 171 -8.24 1.45 -18.23
CA ILE A 171 -7.78 2.82 -17.96
C ILE A 171 -7.44 3.54 -19.28
N SER A 172 -6.82 2.82 -20.23
CA SER A 172 -6.49 3.35 -21.55
C SER A 172 -7.73 3.64 -22.39
N SER A 173 -8.80 2.84 -22.28
CA SER A 173 -10.06 3.10 -23.00
C SER A 173 -10.77 4.35 -22.45
N VAL A 174 -10.73 4.58 -21.14
CA VAL A 174 -11.23 5.82 -20.53
C VAL A 174 -10.46 7.03 -21.06
N PHE A 175 -9.13 6.94 -21.13
CA PHE A 175 -8.29 8.00 -21.70
C PHE A 175 -8.61 8.24 -23.19
N ALA A 176 -8.86 7.18 -23.96
CA ALA A 176 -9.26 7.27 -25.36
C ALA A 176 -10.59 8.00 -25.53
N LEU A 177 -11.61 7.58 -24.78
CA LEU A 177 -12.94 8.19 -24.82
C LEU A 177 -12.91 9.64 -24.38
N ALA A 178 -12.15 9.97 -23.32
CA ALA A 178 -11.99 11.34 -22.84
C ALA A 178 -11.27 12.23 -23.87
N SER A 179 -10.24 11.70 -24.54
CA SER A 179 -9.49 12.43 -25.58
C SER A 179 -10.35 12.73 -26.81
N ILE A 180 -11.28 11.84 -27.18
CA ILE A 180 -12.21 12.05 -28.31
C ILE A 180 -13.31 13.04 -27.93
N THR A 181 -13.95 12.81 -26.77
CA THR A 181 -15.14 13.57 -26.36
C THR A 181 -14.79 14.97 -25.86
N GLY A 182 -13.63 15.17 -25.23
CA GLY A 182 -13.23 16.43 -24.61
C GLY A 182 -13.23 17.62 -25.57
N PRO A 183 -12.47 17.59 -26.68
CA PRO A 183 -12.46 18.68 -27.66
C PRO A 183 -13.81 18.92 -28.33
N LEU A 184 -14.56 17.85 -28.65
CA LEU A 184 -15.87 17.95 -29.29
C LEU A 184 -16.90 18.63 -28.37
N VAL A 185 -17.00 18.16 -27.12
CA VAL A 185 -17.90 18.73 -26.12
C VAL A 185 -17.45 20.14 -25.76
N GLY A 186 -16.15 20.39 -25.61
CA GLY A 186 -15.60 21.72 -25.35
C GLY A 186 -15.90 22.73 -26.45
N GLY A 187 -15.69 22.33 -27.72
CA GLY A 187 -16.01 23.14 -28.90
C GLY A 187 -17.51 23.41 -29.02
N ALA A 188 -18.35 22.38 -28.80
CA ALA A 188 -19.81 22.52 -28.82
C ALA A 188 -20.31 23.49 -27.74
N ILE A 189 -19.83 23.34 -26.49
CA ILE A 189 -20.17 24.23 -25.36
C ILE A 189 -19.74 25.66 -25.67
N SER A 190 -18.52 25.87 -26.17
CA SER A 190 -17.99 27.20 -26.47
C SER A 190 -18.71 27.89 -27.63
N SER A 191 -19.31 27.13 -28.55
CA SER A 191 -20.04 27.66 -29.70
C SER A 191 -21.52 27.96 -29.40
N SER A 192 -22.13 27.21 -28.48
CA SER A 192 -23.56 27.29 -28.17
C SER A 192 -23.89 28.05 -26.88
N THR A 193 -22.94 28.15 -25.95
CA THR A 193 -23.12 28.74 -24.62
C THR A 193 -21.84 29.43 -24.15
N SER A 194 -21.73 29.78 -22.86
CA SER A 194 -20.49 30.30 -22.30
C SER A 194 -19.46 29.19 -22.05
N TRP A 195 -18.20 29.44 -22.44
CA TRP A 195 -17.04 28.59 -22.13
C TRP A 195 -16.92 28.21 -20.65
N ARG A 196 -17.53 29.00 -19.75
CA ARG A 196 -17.54 28.76 -18.29
C ARG A 196 -18.11 27.37 -17.93
N TRP A 197 -19.02 26.82 -18.73
CA TRP A 197 -19.60 25.48 -18.51
C TRP A 197 -18.59 24.34 -18.61
N VAL A 198 -17.51 24.51 -19.37
CA VAL A 198 -16.42 23.53 -19.44
C VAL A 198 -15.80 23.28 -18.06
N PHE A 199 -15.82 24.28 -17.19
CA PHE A 199 -15.31 24.16 -15.82
C PHE A 199 -16.33 23.51 -14.88
N LEU A 200 -17.61 23.86 -15.01
CA LEU A 200 -18.70 23.38 -14.14
C LEU A 200 -19.07 21.91 -14.41
N LEU A 201 -18.88 21.42 -15.63
CA LEU A 201 -19.18 20.04 -16.03
C LEU A 201 -18.40 18.99 -15.19
N ASN A 202 -17.24 19.36 -14.65
CA ASN A 202 -16.42 18.47 -13.81
C ASN A 202 -17.01 18.24 -12.42
N GLY A 203 -17.93 19.11 -11.95
CA GLY A 203 -18.48 19.06 -10.60
C GLY A 203 -19.25 17.77 -10.30
N PRO A 204 -20.31 17.43 -11.07
CA PRO A 204 -21.11 16.25 -10.81
C PRO A 204 -20.33 14.93 -10.90
N PRO A 205 -19.51 14.65 -11.93
CA PRO A 205 -18.69 13.43 -11.98
C PRO A 205 -17.64 13.40 -10.86
N GLY A 206 -17.06 14.55 -10.50
CA GLY A 206 -16.13 14.64 -9.37
C GLY A 206 -16.80 14.31 -8.04
N PHE A 207 -18.03 14.79 -7.82
CA PHE A 207 -18.82 14.46 -6.64
C PHE A 207 -19.15 12.97 -6.57
N VAL A 208 -19.59 12.37 -7.70
CA VAL A 208 -19.82 10.92 -7.78
C VAL A 208 -18.53 10.15 -7.54
N GLY A 209 -17.40 10.57 -8.11
CA GLY A 209 -16.09 9.95 -7.88
C GLY A 209 -15.69 9.99 -6.40
N ILE A 210 -15.88 11.13 -5.73
CA ILE A 210 -15.65 11.25 -4.28
C ILE A 210 -16.59 10.33 -3.51
N LEU A 211 -17.88 10.29 -3.86
CA LEU A 211 -18.86 9.41 -3.21
C LEU A 211 -18.44 7.94 -3.35
N LEU A 212 -18.06 7.52 -4.55
CA LEU A 212 -17.61 6.16 -4.83
C LEU A 212 -16.33 5.83 -4.08
N VAL A 213 -15.35 6.74 -4.02
CA VAL A 213 -14.12 6.55 -3.25
C VAL A 213 -14.43 6.46 -1.75
N VAL A 214 -15.30 7.32 -1.22
CA VAL A 214 -15.68 7.32 0.20
C VAL A 214 -16.44 6.05 0.60
N ILE A 215 -17.29 5.53 -0.30
CA ILE A 215 -18.11 4.33 -0.05
C ILE A 215 -17.32 3.04 -0.30
N PHE A 216 -16.59 2.96 -1.41
CA PHE A 216 -16.02 1.71 -1.93
C PHE A 216 -14.50 1.60 -1.83
N LEU A 217 -13.75 2.70 -1.77
CA LEU A 217 -12.30 2.59 -1.54
C LEU A 217 -12.09 2.21 -0.07
N PRO A 218 -11.53 1.02 0.22
CA PRO A 218 -11.23 0.64 1.59
C PRO A 218 -10.33 1.72 2.20
N ALA A 219 -10.64 2.19 3.42
CA ALA A 219 -9.70 3.02 4.16
C ALA A 219 -8.37 2.25 4.19
N SER A 220 -7.28 2.89 3.77
CA SER A 220 -5.99 2.22 3.61
C SER A 220 -5.66 1.47 4.88
N LYS A 221 -5.65 0.14 4.79
CA LYS A 221 -4.87 -0.83 5.58
C LYS A 221 -5.05 -0.82 7.13
N SER A 222 -5.37 0.30 7.77
CA SER A 222 -5.81 0.48 9.14
C SER A 222 -7.06 1.38 9.15
N GLU A 223 -8.23 0.77 9.31
CA GLU A 223 -9.33 1.19 10.22
C GLU A 223 -10.70 0.84 9.61
N ARG A 224 -11.30 -0.26 10.11
CA ARG A 224 -12.71 -0.57 9.93
C ARG A 224 -13.57 0.32 10.84
N ILE A 225 -13.30 1.62 10.82
CA ILE A 225 -14.17 2.62 11.43
C ILE A 225 -15.47 2.61 10.62
N THR A 226 -16.59 2.32 11.27
CA THR A 226 -17.93 2.34 10.68
C THR A 226 -18.54 3.75 10.65
N ASP A 227 -18.04 4.68 11.46
CA ASP A 227 -18.53 6.05 11.56
C ASP A 227 -17.79 7.04 10.63
N PHE A 228 -18.55 7.71 9.75
CA PHE A 228 -18.06 8.70 8.78
C PHE A 228 -17.25 9.83 9.42
N LYS A 229 -17.68 10.27 10.62
CA LYS A 229 -17.04 11.40 11.32
C LYS A 229 -15.66 11.03 11.84
N THR A 230 -15.53 9.81 12.34
CA THR A 230 -14.28 9.26 12.88
C THR A 230 -13.28 8.93 11.74
N ARG A 231 -13.76 8.41 10.60
CA ARG A 231 -12.94 8.24 9.37
C ARG A 231 -12.32 9.55 8.88
N MET A 232 -13.10 10.63 8.88
CA MET A 232 -12.59 11.93 8.46
C MET A 232 -11.58 12.49 9.47
N LYS A 233 -11.79 12.27 10.77
CA LYS A 233 -10.86 12.75 11.81
C LYS A 233 -9.51 12.03 11.78
N ALA A 234 -9.50 10.72 11.52
CA ALA A 234 -8.27 9.91 11.39
C ALA A 234 -7.43 10.32 10.17
N LYS A 235 -8.07 10.60 9.03
CA LYS A 235 -7.38 11.06 7.79
C LYS A 235 -6.71 12.43 7.93
N PHE A 236 -7.20 13.29 8.82
CA PHE A 236 -6.63 14.62 9.10
C PHE A 236 -5.94 14.69 10.48
N SER A 237 -5.46 13.55 11.00
CA SER A 237 -4.73 13.52 12.26
C SER A 237 -3.43 14.33 12.17
N ARG A 238 -2.97 14.84 13.32
CA ARG A 238 -1.72 15.61 13.42
C ARG A 238 -0.51 14.79 12.99
N GLU A 239 -0.58 13.47 13.16
CA GLU A 239 0.46 12.52 12.80
C GLU A 239 0.54 12.28 11.29
N THR A 240 -0.60 12.02 10.64
CA THR A 240 -0.68 11.89 9.17
C THR A 240 -0.25 13.18 8.48
N THR A 241 -0.64 14.33 9.02
CA THR A 241 -0.27 15.64 8.47
C THR A 241 1.23 15.92 8.63
N ARG A 242 1.89 15.34 9.64
CA ARG A 242 3.33 15.53 9.90
C ARG A 242 4.22 14.79 8.90
N ARG A 243 3.70 13.76 8.23
CA ARG A 243 4.39 13.01 7.16
C ARG A 243 4.46 13.76 5.82
N VAL A 244 3.60 14.77 5.62
CA VAL A 244 3.52 15.50 4.36
C VAL A 244 4.65 16.53 4.25
N ASP A 245 5.42 16.48 3.17
CA ASP A 245 6.43 17.49 2.87
C ASP A 245 5.83 18.76 2.24
N PHE A 246 5.34 19.65 3.08
CA PHE A 246 4.81 20.95 2.64
C PHE A 246 5.87 21.88 2.06
N VAL A 247 7.13 21.75 2.47
CA VAL A 247 8.23 22.63 2.02
C VAL A 247 8.65 22.24 0.61
N GLY A 248 8.87 20.95 0.37
CA GLY A 248 9.10 20.42 -0.97
C GLY A 248 7.93 20.74 -1.90
N ALA A 249 6.69 20.54 -1.44
CA ALA A 249 5.51 20.75 -2.29
C ALA A 249 5.35 22.23 -2.67
N GLY A 250 5.48 23.12 -1.69
CA GLY A 250 5.36 24.56 -1.89
C GLY A 250 6.49 25.12 -2.77
N SER A 251 7.73 24.67 -2.56
CA SER A 251 8.88 25.12 -3.35
C SER A 251 8.82 24.62 -4.79
N LEU A 252 8.50 23.35 -5.04
CA LEU A 252 8.33 22.80 -6.39
C LEU A 252 7.19 23.49 -7.17
N LEU A 253 6.03 23.66 -6.52
CA LEU A 253 4.88 24.31 -7.12
C LEU A 253 5.19 25.78 -7.44
N GLY A 254 5.72 26.52 -6.47
CA GLY A 254 6.08 27.93 -6.65
C GLY A 254 7.14 28.12 -7.73
N ALA A 255 8.18 27.29 -7.74
CA ALA A 255 9.25 27.34 -8.74
C ALA A 255 8.70 27.11 -10.15
N SER A 256 7.83 26.11 -10.32
CA SER A 256 7.22 25.75 -11.60
C SER A 256 6.26 26.84 -12.12
N VAL A 257 5.36 27.34 -11.26
CA VAL A 257 4.37 28.38 -11.65
C VAL A 257 5.06 29.67 -12.06
N LEU A 258 6.06 30.13 -11.30
CA LEU A 258 6.78 31.36 -11.61
C LEU A 258 7.62 31.24 -12.90
N LEU A 259 8.20 30.05 -13.14
CA LEU A 259 8.92 29.77 -14.39
C LEU A 259 7.99 29.86 -15.60
N VAL A 260 6.85 29.17 -15.54
CA VAL A 260 5.88 29.16 -16.64
C VAL A 260 5.30 30.57 -16.86
N PHE A 261 4.95 31.27 -15.78
CA PHE A 261 4.45 32.65 -15.87
C PHE A 261 5.44 33.59 -16.57
N ALA A 262 6.72 33.52 -16.19
CA ALA A 262 7.77 34.36 -16.78
C ALA A 262 7.95 34.06 -18.27
N LEU A 263 7.91 32.79 -18.66
CA LEU A 263 8.04 32.36 -20.06
C LEU A 263 6.82 32.72 -20.92
N GLU A 264 5.61 32.64 -20.36
CA GLU A 264 4.36 32.87 -21.10
C GLU A 264 4.02 34.37 -21.20
N SER A 265 4.28 35.13 -20.14
CA SER A 265 3.98 36.56 -20.08
C SER A 265 5.11 37.44 -20.65
N GLY A 266 6.33 36.89 -20.73
CA GLY A 266 7.49 37.54 -21.32
C GLY A 266 7.35 37.69 -22.84
N GLY A 267 7.58 38.89 -23.35
CA GLY A 267 7.44 39.22 -24.77
C GLY A 267 6.00 39.44 -25.22
N THR A 268 4.98 38.88 -24.54
CA THR A 268 3.56 39.07 -24.86
C THR A 268 2.97 40.26 -24.09
N ARG A 269 2.83 40.12 -22.77
CA ARG A 269 2.20 41.07 -21.85
C ARG A 269 3.21 42.01 -21.19
N TYR A 270 4.40 41.53 -20.91
CA TYR A 270 5.50 42.30 -20.34
C TYR A 270 6.73 42.20 -21.25
N ALA A 271 7.53 43.25 -21.31
CA ALA A 271 8.82 43.18 -21.97
C ALA A 271 9.77 42.22 -21.22
N TRP A 272 10.65 41.55 -21.94
CA TRP A 272 11.57 40.56 -21.38
C TRP A 272 12.53 41.15 -20.33
N ASP A 273 12.86 42.44 -20.47
CA ASP A 273 13.69 43.23 -19.56
C ASP A 273 12.92 43.84 -18.39
N SER A 274 11.60 43.63 -18.29
CA SER A 274 10.80 44.16 -17.20
C SER A 274 11.21 43.58 -15.85
N SER A 275 11.09 44.41 -14.80
CA SER A 275 11.34 43.98 -13.42
C SER A 275 10.42 42.85 -12.97
N ALA A 276 9.19 42.80 -13.49
CA ALA A 276 8.24 41.72 -13.24
C ALA A 276 8.78 40.37 -13.74
N ILE A 277 9.24 40.28 -14.98
CA ILE A 277 9.77 39.03 -15.56
C ILE A 277 11.09 38.63 -14.90
N SER A 278 12.02 39.58 -14.75
CA SER A 278 13.33 39.33 -14.13
C SER A 278 13.20 38.85 -12.68
N SER A 279 12.33 39.48 -11.88
CA SER A 279 12.09 39.05 -10.50
C SER A 279 11.46 37.65 -10.41
N THR A 280 10.52 37.31 -11.30
CA THR A 280 9.93 35.96 -11.32
C THR A 280 10.93 34.86 -11.69
N PHE A 281 11.87 35.10 -12.60
CA PHE A 281 12.95 34.16 -12.90
C PHE A 281 13.90 33.95 -11.70
N ILE A 282 14.28 35.04 -11.03
CA ILE A 282 15.17 34.98 -9.85
C ILE A 282 14.48 34.20 -8.72
N VAL A 283 13.23 34.53 -8.39
CA VAL A 283 12.49 33.84 -7.33
C VAL A 283 12.25 32.37 -7.70
N SER A 284 11.91 32.07 -8.95
CA SER A 284 11.80 30.68 -9.42
C SER A 284 13.12 29.91 -9.25
N GLY A 285 14.25 30.51 -9.64
CA GLY A 285 15.58 29.91 -9.47
C GLY A 285 15.94 29.65 -8.01
N ILE A 286 15.63 30.59 -7.12
CA ILE A 286 15.83 30.42 -5.66
C ILE A 286 14.96 29.26 -5.15
N LEU A 287 13.68 29.19 -5.54
CA LEU A 287 12.79 28.11 -5.11
C LEU A 287 13.22 26.73 -5.64
N TRP A 288 13.76 26.64 -6.86
CA TRP A 288 14.37 25.41 -7.37
C TRP A 288 15.59 24.99 -6.54
N ILE A 289 16.44 25.93 -6.14
CA ILE A 289 17.59 25.64 -5.26
C ILE A 289 17.10 25.19 -3.88
N VAL A 290 16.10 25.85 -3.31
CA VAL A 290 15.50 25.47 -2.02
C VAL A 290 14.92 24.05 -2.11
N PHE A 291 14.17 23.75 -3.15
CA PHE A 291 13.62 22.42 -3.40
C PHE A 291 14.72 21.36 -3.44
N ILE A 292 15.76 21.56 -4.27
CA ILE A 292 16.85 20.60 -4.41
C ILE A 292 17.61 20.39 -3.09
N VAL A 293 17.95 21.48 -2.38
CA VAL A 293 18.67 21.40 -1.11
C VAL A 293 17.81 20.73 -0.03
N TRP A 294 16.50 21.01 -0.01
CA TRP A 294 15.57 20.43 0.94
C TRP A 294 15.38 18.93 0.73
N GLU A 295 15.18 18.48 -0.51
CA GLU A 295 15.06 17.04 -0.82
C GLU A 295 16.37 16.29 -0.51
N ILE A 296 17.55 16.86 -0.83
CA ILE A 296 18.85 16.28 -0.42
C ILE A 296 18.96 16.19 1.11
N ARG A 297 18.39 17.16 1.84
CA ARG A 297 18.43 17.20 3.30
C ARG A 297 17.55 16.10 3.89
N LEU A 298 16.35 15.91 3.36
CA LEU A 298 15.42 14.84 3.74
C LEU A 298 16.03 13.46 3.46
N GLU A 299 16.60 13.27 2.25
CA GLU A 299 17.23 12.00 1.86
C GLU A 299 18.42 11.63 2.78
N ARG A 300 19.18 12.61 3.28
CA ARG A 300 20.38 12.37 4.10
C ARG A 300 20.12 12.28 5.62
N LYS A 301 18.94 12.66 6.12
CA LYS A 301 18.69 12.75 7.58
C LYS A 301 17.54 11.82 7.98
N MET A 302 17.89 10.66 8.56
CA MET A 302 16.93 9.61 8.92
C MET A 302 15.92 9.99 10.02
N ASN A 303 16.10 11.12 10.73
CA ASN A 303 15.23 11.54 11.84
C ASN A 303 14.13 12.56 11.46
N MET A 304 13.85 12.74 10.17
CA MET A 304 12.76 13.63 9.73
C MET A 304 11.50 12.81 9.43
N PRO A 305 10.35 13.16 10.01
CA PRO A 305 9.10 12.40 9.83
C PRO A 305 8.45 12.62 8.44
N GLN A 306 8.96 13.55 7.63
CA GLN A 306 8.42 13.88 6.31
C GLN A 306 8.93 12.92 5.23
N GLU A 307 8.04 12.51 4.34
CA GLU A 307 8.39 11.74 3.14
C GLU A 307 8.79 12.67 1.97
N PRO A 308 9.90 12.40 1.27
CA PRO A 308 10.39 13.26 0.19
C PRO A 308 9.47 13.23 -1.02
N ILE A 309 9.33 14.37 -1.70
CA ILE A 309 8.54 14.45 -2.95
C ILE A 309 9.34 13.93 -4.13
N PHE A 310 10.67 14.09 -4.09
CA PHE A 310 11.53 13.60 -5.16
C PHE A 310 12.89 13.15 -4.62
N ILE A 311 13.17 11.86 -4.77
CA ILE A 311 14.44 11.27 -4.32
C ILE A 311 15.53 11.64 -5.33
N ILE A 312 16.40 12.58 -4.98
CA ILE A 312 17.46 13.09 -5.85
C ILE A 312 18.50 12.00 -6.16
N GLY A 313 18.73 11.08 -5.21
CA GLY A 313 19.55 9.89 -5.42
C GLY A 313 19.17 9.06 -6.65
N LEU A 314 17.91 9.08 -7.10
CA LEU A 314 17.46 8.34 -8.28
C LEU A 314 18.12 8.82 -9.59
N LEU A 315 18.55 10.09 -9.64
CA LEU A 315 19.24 10.63 -10.81
C LEU A 315 20.67 10.08 -10.97
N LYS A 316 21.21 9.37 -9.97
CA LYS A 316 22.49 8.66 -10.10
C LYS A 316 22.37 7.41 -10.97
N ASP A 317 21.19 6.82 -11.03
CA ASP A 317 20.93 5.69 -11.93
C ASP A 317 20.79 6.19 -13.36
N ARG A 318 21.63 5.68 -14.26
CA ARG A 318 21.68 6.09 -15.67
C ARG A 318 20.34 5.86 -16.39
N GLN A 319 19.67 4.74 -16.13
CA GLN A 319 18.41 4.40 -16.79
C GLN A 319 17.27 5.29 -16.29
N LEU A 320 17.19 5.53 -14.98
CA LEU A 320 16.19 6.43 -14.40
C LEU A 320 16.40 7.88 -14.84
N ALA A 321 17.64 8.38 -14.83
CA ALA A 321 17.97 9.72 -15.32
C ALA A 321 17.60 9.88 -16.80
N SER A 322 18.04 8.94 -17.66
CA SER A 322 17.71 8.94 -19.09
C SER A 322 16.20 8.88 -19.34
N MET A 323 15.46 8.12 -18.53
CA MET A 323 14.00 8.03 -18.60
C MET A 323 13.35 9.38 -18.26
N MET A 324 13.80 10.05 -17.20
CA MET A 324 13.28 11.37 -16.80
C MET A 324 13.54 12.43 -17.88
N PHE A 325 14.75 12.47 -18.46
CA PHE A 325 15.08 13.38 -19.56
C PHE A 325 14.27 13.08 -20.83
N THR A 326 14.13 11.81 -21.19
CA THR A 326 13.30 11.39 -22.34
C THR A 326 11.86 11.86 -22.15
N THR A 327 11.32 11.64 -20.95
CA THR A 327 9.95 12.03 -20.58
C THR A 327 9.73 13.54 -20.62
N PHE A 328 10.71 14.31 -20.15
CA PHE A 328 10.70 15.76 -20.24
C PHE A 328 10.55 16.24 -21.69
N PHE A 329 11.42 15.79 -22.60
CA PHE A 329 11.42 16.24 -23.99
C PHE A 329 10.27 15.66 -24.83
N ILE A 330 9.76 14.46 -24.53
CA ILE A 330 8.54 13.94 -25.15
C ILE A 330 7.32 14.82 -24.82
N GLY A 331 7.31 15.42 -23.63
CA GLY A 331 6.24 16.35 -23.22
C GLY A 331 6.12 17.60 -24.10
N PHE A 332 7.23 18.07 -24.69
CA PHE A 332 7.31 19.32 -25.47
C PHE A 332 6.34 19.32 -26.66
N PRO A 333 6.45 18.40 -27.63
CA PRO A 333 5.55 18.39 -28.77
C PRO A 333 4.11 18.05 -28.38
N PHE A 334 3.89 17.13 -27.44
CA PHE A 334 2.53 16.66 -27.14
C PHE A 334 1.60 17.77 -26.68
N VAL A 335 1.97 18.50 -25.61
CA VAL A 335 1.10 19.56 -25.08
C VAL A 335 0.97 20.68 -26.11
N THR A 336 2.07 21.09 -26.74
CA THR A 336 2.08 22.22 -27.68
C THR A 336 1.22 21.97 -28.91
N ILE A 337 1.26 20.76 -29.48
CA ILE A 337 0.53 20.40 -30.71
C ILE A 337 -0.99 20.42 -30.50
N LEU A 338 -1.46 20.05 -29.30
CA LEU A 338 -2.88 20.14 -28.93
C LEU A 338 -3.42 21.57 -28.95
N PHE A 339 -2.55 22.58 -28.82
CA PHE A 339 -2.94 23.98 -28.99
C PHE A 339 -2.71 24.46 -30.43
N ILE A 340 -1.55 24.13 -31.01
CA ILE A 340 -1.15 24.64 -32.34
C ILE A 340 -2.10 24.19 -33.45
N ILE A 341 -2.50 22.91 -33.49
CA ILE A 341 -3.34 22.40 -34.59
C ILE A 341 -4.71 23.09 -34.60
N PRO A 342 -5.48 23.10 -33.49
CA PRO A 342 -6.75 23.80 -33.45
C PRO A 342 -6.61 25.31 -33.71
N GLN A 343 -5.57 25.95 -33.15
CA GLN A 343 -5.35 27.38 -33.33
C GLN A 343 -5.03 27.71 -34.81
N ARG A 344 -4.22 26.89 -35.48
CA ARG A 344 -3.97 27.00 -36.93
C ARG A 344 -5.24 26.81 -37.74
N ALA A 345 -6.06 25.84 -37.38
CA ALA A 345 -7.34 25.59 -38.05
C ALA A 345 -8.29 26.79 -37.99
N GLN A 346 -8.30 27.52 -36.87
CA GLN A 346 -9.10 28.75 -36.72
C GLN A 346 -8.44 29.95 -37.40
N ALA A 347 -7.14 30.17 -37.15
CA ALA A 347 -6.42 31.36 -37.61
C ALA A 347 -6.13 31.38 -39.12
N VAL A 348 -5.82 30.23 -39.72
CA VAL A 348 -5.42 30.12 -41.14
C VAL A 348 -6.58 29.69 -42.03
N TYR A 349 -7.33 28.66 -41.62
CA TYR A 349 -8.42 28.10 -42.42
C TYR A 349 -9.80 28.70 -42.09
N GLY A 350 -9.91 29.52 -41.03
CA GLY A 350 -11.18 30.17 -40.67
C GLY A 350 -12.26 29.23 -40.14
N LEU A 351 -11.89 28.03 -39.67
CA LEU A 351 -12.82 27.03 -39.17
C LEU A 351 -13.41 27.44 -37.82
N ASN A 352 -14.65 27.03 -37.55
CA ASN A 352 -15.27 27.28 -36.25
C ASN A 352 -14.66 26.40 -35.14
N PRO A 353 -14.91 26.67 -33.84
CA PRO A 353 -14.32 25.89 -32.74
C PRO A 353 -14.60 24.38 -32.80
N VAL A 354 -15.76 23.95 -33.30
CA VAL A 354 -16.11 22.53 -33.43
C VAL A 354 -15.30 21.88 -34.55
N GLN A 355 -15.22 22.50 -35.72
CA GLN A 355 -14.43 22.04 -36.87
C GLN A 355 -12.92 22.04 -36.57
N SER A 356 -12.45 23.06 -35.86
CA SER A 356 -11.08 23.15 -35.34
C SER A 356 -10.77 22.02 -34.35
N SER A 357 -11.72 21.66 -33.48
CA SER A 357 -11.56 20.53 -32.56
C SER A 357 -11.60 19.18 -33.27
N LEU A 358 -12.35 19.05 -34.37
CA LEU A 358 -12.32 17.87 -35.24
C LEU A 358 -10.95 17.69 -35.91
N SER A 359 -10.23 18.79 -36.18
CA SER A 359 -8.98 18.75 -36.91
C SER A 359 -7.85 17.98 -36.19
N VAL A 360 -7.88 17.88 -34.85
CA VAL A 360 -6.84 17.20 -34.05
C VAL A 360 -7.19 15.74 -33.71
N LEU A 361 -8.36 15.24 -34.15
CA LEU A 361 -8.82 13.89 -33.83
C LEU A 361 -7.86 12.78 -34.28
N PRO A 362 -7.18 12.82 -35.45
CA PRO A 362 -6.28 11.75 -35.83
C PRO A 362 -5.17 11.51 -34.80
N LEU A 363 -4.58 12.56 -34.24
CA LEU A 363 -3.59 12.46 -33.17
C LEU A 363 -4.18 11.86 -31.87
N LEU A 364 -5.41 12.26 -31.52
CA LEU A 364 -6.10 11.81 -30.31
C LEU A 364 -6.69 10.40 -30.43
N LEU A 365 -6.92 9.91 -31.65
CA LEU A 365 -7.42 8.55 -31.92
C LEU A 365 -6.29 7.53 -32.00
N THR A 366 -5.17 7.90 -32.65
CA THR A 366 -4.06 6.95 -32.81
C THR A 366 -3.23 6.79 -31.55
N SER A 367 -3.16 7.81 -30.68
CA SER A 367 -2.37 7.73 -29.44
C SER A 367 -2.87 6.71 -28.41
N PRO A 368 -4.18 6.61 -28.07
CA PRO A 368 -4.65 5.58 -27.15
C PRO A 368 -4.58 4.18 -27.77
N PHE A 369 -4.76 4.07 -29.09
CA PHE A 369 -4.61 2.80 -29.79
C PHE A 369 -3.15 2.29 -29.75
N ALA A 370 -2.20 3.17 -30.02
CA ALA A 370 -0.77 2.86 -29.88
C ALA A 370 -0.37 2.56 -28.43
N THR A 371 -0.98 3.24 -27.46
CA THR A 371 -0.84 2.94 -26.03
C THR A 371 -1.28 1.50 -25.73
N ALA A 372 -2.47 1.10 -26.20
CA ALA A 372 -2.96 -0.28 -26.03
C ALA A 372 -2.03 -1.32 -26.67
N ILE A 373 -1.54 -1.05 -27.89
CA ILE A 373 -0.56 -1.91 -28.57
C ILE A 373 0.72 -2.06 -27.75
N SER A 374 1.27 -0.97 -27.21
CA SER A 374 2.47 -1.04 -26.39
C SER A 374 2.28 -1.90 -25.13
N GLY A 375 1.10 -1.84 -24.51
CA GLY A 375 0.72 -2.69 -23.39
C GLY A 375 0.76 -4.17 -23.79
N VAL A 376 0.10 -4.53 -24.89
CA VAL A 376 0.09 -5.92 -25.41
C VAL A 376 1.49 -6.41 -25.78
N LEU A 377 2.29 -5.57 -26.43
CA LEU A 377 3.66 -5.93 -26.83
C LEU A 377 4.57 -6.18 -25.62
N THR A 378 4.43 -5.37 -24.57
CA THR A 378 5.21 -5.53 -23.32
C THR A 378 4.73 -6.71 -22.48
N SER A 379 3.42 -6.93 -22.34
CA SER A 379 2.86 -8.01 -21.50
C SER A 379 2.84 -9.37 -22.18
N ASN A 380 2.33 -9.46 -23.42
CA ASN A 380 2.06 -10.73 -24.08
C ASN A 380 3.27 -11.21 -24.89
N TYR A 381 3.91 -10.29 -25.63
CA TYR A 381 5.03 -10.59 -26.51
C TYR A 381 6.41 -10.34 -25.88
N ASN A 382 6.45 -9.91 -24.62
CA ASN A 382 7.68 -9.70 -23.84
C ASN A 382 8.71 -8.76 -24.52
N VAL A 383 8.21 -7.80 -25.31
CA VAL A 383 9.07 -6.79 -25.94
C VAL A 383 9.62 -5.87 -24.84
N PRO A 384 10.94 -5.60 -24.78
CA PRO A 384 11.49 -4.71 -23.77
C PRO A 384 10.94 -3.28 -23.93
N PRO A 385 10.42 -2.64 -22.85
CA PRO A 385 9.83 -1.30 -22.92
C PRO A 385 10.79 -0.24 -23.49
N ALA A 386 12.10 -0.32 -23.20
CA ALA A 386 13.09 0.61 -23.73
C ALA A 386 13.10 0.70 -25.27
N TYR A 387 12.84 -0.41 -25.97
CA TYR A 387 12.81 -0.44 -27.43
C TYR A 387 11.56 0.25 -27.99
N LEU A 388 10.42 0.06 -27.34
CA LEU A 388 9.18 0.72 -27.74
C LEU A 388 9.24 2.23 -27.49
N ILE A 389 9.93 2.68 -26.43
CA ILE A 389 10.18 4.12 -26.20
C ILE A 389 11.05 4.69 -27.32
N LEU A 390 12.10 3.97 -27.74
CA LEU A 390 12.97 4.41 -28.83
C LEU A 390 12.20 4.50 -30.17
N ILE A 391 11.46 3.45 -30.52
CA ILE A 391 10.63 3.40 -31.74
C ILE A 391 9.59 4.52 -31.72
N GLY A 392 8.88 4.69 -30.61
CA GLY A 392 7.89 5.74 -30.48
C GLY A 392 8.50 7.15 -30.58
N SER A 393 9.71 7.36 -30.04
CA SER A 393 10.43 8.64 -30.18
C SER A 393 10.82 8.94 -31.63
N VAL A 394 11.24 7.93 -32.40
CA VAL A 394 11.52 8.08 -33.84
C VAL A 394 10.25 8.43 -34.62
N ILE A 395 9.16 7.69 -34.37
CA ILE A 395 7.88 7.92 -35.05
C ILE A 395 7.35 9.33 -34.74
N GLN A 396 7.45 9.77 -33.49
CA GLN A 396 7.07 11.13 -33.09
C GLN A 396 7.90 12.18 -33.81
N LEU A 397 9.22 12.02 -33.86
CA LEU A 397 10.13 12.93 -34.59
C LEU A 397 9.74 13.04 -36.07
N ILE A 398 9.44 11.91 -36.72
CA ILE A 398 9.00 11.88 -38.12
C ILE A 398 7.68 12.64 -38.28
N GLY A 399 6.66 12.34 -37.46
CA GLY A 399 5.36 13.00 -37.56
C GLY A 399 5.44 14.53 -37.35
N VAL A 400 6.22 14.98 -36.36
CA VAL A 400 6.41 16.41 -36.09
C VAL A 400 7.21 17.06 -37.22
N GLY A 401 8.26 16.40 -37.73
CA GLY A 401 9.06 16.89 -38.84
C GLY A 401 8.28 17.01 -40.16
N LEU A 402 7.43 16.05 -40.47
CA LEU A 402 6.56 16.08 -41.65
C LEU A 402 5.57 17.26 -41.60
N SER A 403 5.14 17.68 -40.41
CA SER A 403 4.24 18.82 -40.24
C SER A 403 4.85 20.16 -40.70
N ILE A 404 6.18 20.24 -40.88
CA ILE A 404 6.86 21.41 -41.47
C ILE A 404 6.52 21.56 -42.96
N SER A 405 6.19 20.47 -43.67
CA SER A 405 5.89 20.48 -45.10
C SER A 405 4.45 20.86 -45.42
N ILE A 406 3.63 21.20 -44.41
CA ILE A 406 2.26 21.68 -44.64
C ILE A 406 2.34 23.03 -45.39
N PRO A 407 1.63 23.17 -46.54
CA PRO A 407 1.64 24.41 -47.31
C PRO A 407 1.24 25.64 -46.48
N LEU A 408 1.85 26.78 -46.81
CA LEU A 408 1.61 28.06 -46.13
C LEU A 408 0.38 28.80 -46.70
N THR A 409 -0.01 28.48 -47.92
CA THR A 409 -1.07 29.15 -48.69
C THR A 409 -2.15 28.14 -49.05
N GLY A 410 -3.22 28.09 -48.25
CA GLY A 410 -4.38 27.21 -48.44
C GLY A 410 -5.53 27.63 -47.53
N ASP A 411 -6.76 27.37 -47.97
CA ASP A 411 -8.02 27.73 -47.29
C ASP A 411 -8.71 26.52 -46.62
N HIS A 412 -8.08 25.34 -46.67
CA HIS A 412 -8.61 24.10 -46.12
C HIS A 412 -7.50 23.25 -45.49
N ILE A 413 -7.89 22.26 -44.68
CA ILE A 413 -6.97 21.28 -44.11
C ILE A 413 -6.56 20.27 -45.18
N TYR A 414 -5.27 20.16 -45.45
CA TYR A 414 -4.73 19.17 -46.38
C TYR A 414 -4.83 17.75 -45.80
N ALA A 415 -5.16 16.76 -46.64
CA ALA A 415 -5.23 15.35 -46.22
C ALA A 415 -3.90 14.83 -45.63
N SER A 416 -2.77 15.35 -46.09
CA SER A 416 -1.44 15.04 -45.55
C SER A 416 -1.29 15.44 -44.08
N GLN A 417 -1.94 16.53 -43.64
CA GLN A 417 -1.90 16.97 -42.25
C GLN A 417 -2.48 15.90 -41.31
N TYR A 418 -3.64 15.32 -41.65
CA TYR A 418 -4.22 14.23 -40.88
C TYR A 418 -3.32 12.99 -40.82
N GLY A 419 -2.61 12.68 -41.91
CA GLY A 419 -1.62 11.60 -41.93
C GLY A 419 -0.44 11.87 -40.99
N PHE A 420 0.08 13.09 -40.97
CA PHE A 420 1.17 13.48 -40.07
C PHE A 420 0.73 13.43 -38.60
N GLU A 421 -0.48 13.89 -38.30
CA GLU A 421 -1.10 13.81 -36.98
C GLU A 421 -1.29 12.37 -36.49
N ALA A 422 -1.74 11.48 -37.38
CA ALA A 422 -1.84 10.06 -37.07
C ALA A 422 -0.48 9.46 -36.69
N VAL A 423 0.58 9.76 -37.45
CA VAL A 423 1.96 9.32 -37.17
C VAL A 423 2.44 9.88 -35.82
N MET A 424 2.24 11.17 -35.57
CA MET A 424 2.58 11.80 -34.28
C MET A 424 1.86 11.11 -33.11
N GLY A 425 0.56 10.84 -33.24
CA GLY A 425 -0.22 10.17 -32.22
C GLY A 425 0.28 8.74 -31.94
N VAL A 426 0.69 7.98 -32.96
CA VAL A 426 1.30 6.65 -32.75
C VAL A 426 2.60 6.75 -31.94
N GLY A 427 3.49 7.68 -32.28
CA GLY A 427 4.76 7.87 -31.57
C GLY A 427 4.56 8.26 -30.09
N PHE A 428 3.62 9.17 -29.84
CA PHE A 428 3.26 9.57 -28.49
C PHE A 428 2.62 8.43 -27.69
N GLY A 429 1.69 7.68 -28.30
CA GLY A 429 1.02 6.56 -27.65
C GLY A 429 1.97 5.43 -27.27
N LEU A 430 2.92 5.09 -28.13
CA LEU A 430 3.93 4.07 -27.84
C LEU A 430 4.89 4.48 -26.71
N THR A 431 5.12 5.77 -26.49
CA THR A 431 6.04 6.26 -25.46
C THR A 431 5.37 6.46 -24.11
N LEU A 432 4.15 7.04 -24.07
CA LEU A 432 3.47 7.46 -22.84
C LEU A 432 3.29 6.32 -21.83
N SER A 433 2.62 5.23 -22.22
CA SER A 433 2.39 4.08 -21.34
C SER A 433 3.67 3.32 -21.05
N THR A 434 4.54 3.20 -22.04
CA THR A 434 5.75 2.37 -21.96
C THR A 434 6.76 2.94 -20.97
N VAL A 435 6.91 4.27 -20.89
CA VAL A 435 7.74 4.95 -19.88
C VAL A 435 7.23 4.65 -18.46
N LEU A 436 5.91 4.72 -18.27
CA LEU A 436 5.28 4.44 -16.97
C LEU A 436 5.47 2.96 -16.58
N THR A 437 5.26 2.04 -17.52
CA THR A 437 5.53 0.61 -17.33
C THR A 437 7.00 0.37 -16.98
N LEU A 438 7.95 0.98 -17.71
CA LEU A 438 9.38 0.83 -17.43
C LEU A 438 9.76 1.35 -16.04
N GLY A 439 9.20 2.50 -15.63
CA GLY A 439 9.41 3.05 -14.29
C GLY A 439 8.97 2.12 -13.18
N GLN A 440 7.83 1.43 -13.33
CA GLN A 440 7.35 0.43 -12.37
C GLN A 440 8.21 -0.84 -12.31
N LEU A 441 8.97 -1.16 -13.37
CA LEU A 441 9.82 -2.36 -13.42
C LEU A 441 11.22 -2.13 -12.85
N ILE A 442 11.73 -0.89 -12.88
CA ILE A 442 13.09 -0.55 -12.44
C ILE A 442 13.13 -0.13 -10.97
N VAL A 443 12.01 0.37 -10.43
CA VAL A 443 11.95 1.02 -9.11
C VAL A 443 11.34 0.10 -8.06
N SER A 444 11.84 0.15 -6.82
CA SER A 444 11.28 -0.57 -5.68
C SER A 444 9.84 -0.14 -5.37
N LYS A 445 9.03 -1.03 -4.81
CA LYS A 445 7.61 -0.77 -4.50
C LYS A 445 7.39 0.47 -3.62
N GLU A 446 8.31 0.70 -2.69
CA GLU A 446 8.28 1.85 -1.77
C GLU A 446 8.40 3.19 -2.51
N ASN A 447 9.22 3.23 -3.56
CA ASN A 447 9.51 4.45 -4.33
C ASN A 447 8.65 4.59 -5.60
N ALA A 448 7.80 3.61 -5.91
CA ALA A 448 7.01 3.59 -7.13
C ALA A 448 6.06 4.79 -7.22
N GLY A 449 5.41 5.18 -6.12
CA GLY A 449 4.51 6.34 -6.08
C GLY A 449 5.24 7.66 -6.41
N ILE A 450 6.43 7.85 -5.82
CA ILE A 450 7.29 9.01 -6.03
C ILE A 450 7.72 9.12 -7.50
N VAL A 451 8.20 8.01 -8.09
CA VAL A 451 8.68 8.01 -9.47
C VAL A 451 7.54 8.23 -10.48
N MET A 452 6.37 7.64 -10.25
CA MET A 452 5.21 7.82 -11.13
C MET A 452 4.70 9.26 -11.11
N GLY A 453 4.68 9.89 -9.93
CA GLY A 453 4.40 11.32 -9.78
C GLY A 453 5.43 12.18 -10.52
N ALA A 454 6.71 11.90 -10.34
CA ALA A 454 7.80 12.64 -10.98
C ALA A 454 7.77 12.55 -12.51
N LEU A 455 7.60 11.36 -13.08
CA LEU A 455 7.49 11.15 -14.53
C LEU A 455 6.32 11.92 -15.13
N THR A 456 5.18 11.92 -14.44
CA THR A 456 3.99 12.65 -14.88
C THR A 456 4.22 14.16 -14.84
N GLN A 457 4.78 14.67 -13.74
CA GLN A 457 5.03 16.09 -13.54
C GLN A 457 6.05 16.64 -14.55
N ILE A 458 7.19 15.96 -14.73
CA ILE A 458 8.28 16.39 -15.62
C ILE A 458 7.79 16.46 -17.08
N ARG A 459 6.97 15.50 -17.51
CA ARG A 459 6.36 15.53 -18.86
C ARG A 459 5.49 16.78 -19.07
N VAL A 460 4.59 17.07 -18.13
CA VAL A 460 3.67 18.21 -18.23
C VAL A 460 4.47 19.52 -18.18
N LEU A 461 5.44 19.62 -17.27
CA LEU A 461 6.32 20.78 -17.17
C LEU A 461 7.04 21.05 -18.50
N GLY A 462 7.64 20.03 -19.12
CA GLY A 462 8.27 20.15 -20.43
C GLY A 462 7.31 20.66 -21.51
N GLY A 463 6.08 20.13 -21.54
CA GLY A 463 5.03 20.59 -22.45
C GLY A 463 4.63 22.05 -22.26
N THR A 464 4.48 22.51 -21.01
CA THR A 464 4.13 23.91 -20.72
C THR A 464 5.25 24.89 -21.10
N ILE A 465 6.51 24.52 -20.87
CA ILE A 465 7.68 25.30 -21.28
C ILE A 465 7.72 25.43 -22.81
N ALA A 466 7.50 24.32 -23.53
CA ALA A 466 7.46 24.30 -24.98
C ALA A 466 6.35 25.19 -25.56
N LEU A 467 5.16 25.14 -24.96
CA LEU A 467 4.03 25.99 -25.33
C LEU A 467 4.34 27.47 -25.14
N ALA A 468 4.95 27.84 -24.02
CA ALA A 468 5.37 29.22 -23.75
C ALA A 468 6.41 29.70 -24.77
N ILE A 469 7.43 28.89 -25.07
CA ILE A 469 8.43 29.19 -26.11
C ILE A 469 7.75 29.37 -27.47
N CYS A 470 6.87 28.44 -27.87
CA CYS A 470 6.17 28.52 -29.14
C CYS A 470 5.26 29.74 -29.22
N SER A 471 4.54 30.07 -28.15
CA SER A 471 3.68 31.26 -28.06
C SER A 471 4.49 32.55 -28.18
N ALA A 472 5.63 32.64 -27.49
CA ALA A 472 6.53 33.79 -27.59
C ALA A 472 7.10 33.96 -29.01
N VAL A 473 7.52 32.86 -29.65
CA VAL A 473 8.01 32.86 -31.03
C VAL A 473 6.91 33.32 -31.99
N LEU A 474 5.70 32.78 -31.87
CA LEU A 474 4.56 33.19 -32.70
C LEU A 474 4.23 34.68 -32.50
N SER A 475 4.22 35.17 -31.27
CA SER A 475 3.97 36.58 -30.98
C SER A 475 5.02 37.50 -31.62
N ASN A 476 6.30 37.12 -31.55
CA ASN A 476 7.40 37.87 -32.16
C ASN A 476 7.32 37.84 -33.70
N ASP A 477 7.07 36.68 -34.29
CA ASP A 477 6.93 36.51 -35.74
C ASP A 477 5.71 37.29 -36.28
N LEU A 478 4.59 37.29 -35.55
CA LEU A 478 3.41 38.09 -35.90
C LEU A 478 3.70 39.60 -35.82
N ARG A 479 4.37 40.07 -34.77
CA ARG A 479 4.75 41.50 -34.65
C ARG A 479 5.69 41.92 -35.78
N ALA A 480 6.65 41.08 -36.14
CA ALA A 480 7.59 41.37 -37.22
C ALA A 480 6.91 41.31 -38.60
N GLY A 481 6.08 40.29 -38.86
CA GLY A 481 5.42 40.08 -40.15
C GLY A 481 4.24 41.02 -40.43
N LEU A 482 3.65 41.60 -39.38
CA LEU A 482 2.50 42.52 -39.49
C LEU A 482 2.87 43.98 -39.24
N ALA A 483 4.16 44.27 -39.06
CA ALA A 483 4.68 45.63 -38.90
C ALA A 483 4.34 46.47 -40.15
N GLY A 484 3.46 47.47 -39.97
CA GLY A 484 3.02 48.37 -41.05
C GLY A 484 1.76 47.95 -41.81
N LEU A 485 1.20 46.76 -41.54
CA LEU A 485 -0.03 46.25 -42.19
C LEU A 485 -1.30 46.40 -41.34
N ILE A 486 -1.15 46.65 -40.03
CA ILE A 486 -2.23 46.68 -39.04
C ILE A 486 -2.09 47.92 -38.14
N LYS A 487 -3.20 48.56 -37.73
CA LYS A 487 -3.18 49.75 -36.87
C LYS A 487 -2.77 49.41 -35.42
N PRO A 488 -2.21 50.37 -34.65
CA PRO A 488 -1.93 50.16 -33.23
C PRO A 488 -3.21 49.82 -32.45
N GLY A 489 -3.30 48.61 -31.88
CA GLY A 489 -4.45 48.11 -31.11
C GLY A 489 -5.24 46.97 -31.79
N GLU A 490 -5.27 46.91 -33.12
CA GLU A 490 -5.96 45.83 -33.88
C GLU A 490 -5.27 44.47 -33.68
N LEU A 491 -3.95 44.45 -33.49
CA LEU A 491 -3.19 43.23 -33.16
C LEU A 491 -3.65 42.60 -31.83
N GLY A 492 -4.05 43.43 -30.85
CA GLY A 492 -4.58 42.96 -29.56
C GLY A 492 -5.96 42.31 -29.70
N GLN A 493 -6.83 42.89 -30.54
CA GLN A 493 -8.16 42.33 -30.83
C GLN A 493 -8.09 40.99 -31.57
N ILE A 494 -7.19 40.87 -32.55
CA ILE A 494 -6.94 39.61 -33.28
C ILE A 494 -6.36 38.54 -32.33
N ALA A 495 -5.53 38.93 -31.37
CA ALA A 495 -4.98 38.03 -30.36
C ALA A 495 -6.04 37.57 -29.33
N GLU A 496 -7.04 38.40 -29.03
CA GLU A 496 -8.17 38.06 -28.16
C GLU A 496 -9.24 37.21 -28.86
N SER A 497 -9.49 37.45 -30.14
CA SER A 497 -10.42 36.66 -30.95
C SER A 497 -9.92 36.44 -32.38
N LEU A 498 -9.57 35.19 -32.70
CA LEU A 498 -9.13 34.81 -34.04
C LEU A 498 -10.25 34.92 -35.09
N SER A 499 -11.53 34.97 -34.68
CA SER A 499 -12.66 35.19 -35.60
C SER A 499 -12.64 36.59 -36.21
N SER A 500 -12.03 37.56 -35.53
CA SER A 500 -11.91 38.95 -35.99
C SER A 500 -11.00 39.12 -37.22
N ILE A 501 -10.25 38.08 -37.58
CA ILE A 501 -9.49 38.03 -38.84
C ILE A 501 -10.45 38.08 -40.05
N ASN A 502 -11.67 37.57 -39.91
CA ASN A 502 -12.68 37.58 -40.97
C ASN A 502 -13.32 38.97 -41.17
N ASP A 503 -13.15 39.88 -40.22
CA ASP A 503 -13.69 41.25 -40.28
C ASP A 503 -12.73 42.23 -40.99
N LEU A 504 -11.54 41.75 -41.39
CA LEU A 504 -10.52 42.53 -42.10
C LEU A 504 -10.74 42.54 -43.62
N ASP A 505 -10.23 43.57 -44.30
CA ASP A 505 -10.17 43.61 -45.77
C ASP A 505 -9.45 42.36 -46.33
N PRO A 506 -9.93 41.75 -47.43
CA PRO A 506 -9.44 40.44 -47.90
C PRO A 506 -7.91 40.35 -48.10
N GLU A 507 -7.29 41.45 -48.54
CA GLU A 507 -5.83 41.53 -48.75
C GLU A 507 -5.06 41.54 -47.42
N ARG A 508 -5.58 42.25 -46.40
CA ARG A 508 -5.00 42.26 -45.04
C ARG A 508 -5.25 40.94 -44.33
N ALA A 509 -6.45 40.35 -44.49
CA ALA A 509 -6.78 39.05 -43.95
C ALA A 509 -5.84 37.95 -44.51
N ALA A 510 -5.53 37.98 -45.81
CA ALA A 510 -4.59 37.05 -46.43
C ALA A 510 -3.16 37.21 -45.88
N ALA A 511 -2.69 38.45 -45.69
CA ALA A 511 -1.38 38.73 -45.09
C ALA A 511 -1.30 38.26 -43.63
N VAL A 512 -2.35 38.46 -42.84
CA VAL A 512 -2.47 37.96 -41.47
C VAL A 512 -2.43 36.44 -41.42
N ARG A 513 -3.23 35.77 -42.26
CA ARG A 513 -3.25 34.30 -42.37
C ARG A 513 -1.88 33.73 -42.75
N LEU A 514 -1.16 34.38 -43.68
CA LEU A 514 0.19 33.98 -44.07
C LEU A 514 1.21 34.15 -42.94
N ALA A 515 1.13 35.24 -42.17
CA ALA A 515 1.98 35.47 -41.01
C ALA A 515 1.76 34.38 -39.93
N PHE A 516 0.50 34.06 -39.62
CA PHE A 516 0.15 32.95 -38.73
C PHE A 516 0.68 31.61 -39.27
N ALA A 517 0.44 31.29 -40.55
CA ALA A 517 0.90 30.05 -41.16
C ALA A 517 2.44 29.89 -41.10
N THR A 518 3.17 30.99 -41.27
CA THR A 518 4.64 31.03 -41.18
C THR A 518 5.11 30.82 -39.73
N GLY A 519 4.47 31.48 -38.76
CA GLY A 519 4.74 31.28 -37.33
C GLY A 519 4.50 29.83 -36.90
N TYR A 520 3.41 29.21 -37.34
CA TYR A 520 3.15 27.78 -37.08
C TYR A 520 4.21 26.86 -37.67
N LYS A 521 4.69 27.14 -38.89
CA LYS A 521 5.81 26.38 -39.49
C LYS A 521 7.07 26.49 -38.63
N ARG A 522 7.37 27.68 -38.09
CA ARG A 522 8.52 27.90 -37.21
C ARG A 522 8.38 27.15 -35.89
N GLN A 523 7.19 27.12 -35.30
CA GLN A 523 6.91 26.31 -34.11
C GLN A 523 7.14 24.81 -34.37
N PHE A 524 6.66 24.26 -35.49
CA PHE A 524 6.94 22.86 -35.84
C PHE A 524 8.44 22.57 -36.00
N GLN A 525 9.23 23.49 -36.58
CA GLN A 525 10.70 23.34 -36.64
C GLN A 525 11.34 23.23 -35.25
N ILE A 526 10.90 24.06 -34.30
CA ILE A 526 11.37 24.03 -32.91
C ILE A 526 10.99 22.71 -32.25
N LEU A 527 9.75 22.26 -32.41
CA LEU A 527 9.27 20.99 -31.87
C LEU A 527 9.98 19.77 -32.46
N THR A 528 10.39 19.81 -33.73
CA THR A 528 11.25 18.79 -34.34
C THR A 528 12.60 18.73 -33.63
N GLY A 529 13.20 19.88 -33.31
CA GLY A 529 14.44 19.95 -32.52
C GLY A 529 14.31 19.29 -31.15
N PHE A 530 13.24 19.62 -30.41
CA PHE A 530 12.97 19.00 -29.10
C PHE A 530 12.65 17.50 -29.20
N SER A 531 11.96 17.06 -30.26
CA SER A 531 11.73 15.64 -30.51
C SER A 531 13.04 14.90 -30.85
N GLY A 532 13.99 15.58 -31.48
CA GLY A 532 15.35 15.07 -31.68
C GLY A 532 16.11 14.89 -30.36
N LEU A 533 15.99 15.86 -29.44
CA LEU A 533 16.56 15.73 -28.08
C LEU A 533 15.92 14.60 -27.28
N ALA A 534 14.61 14.38 -27.43
CA ALA A 534 13.92 13.24 -26.83
C ALA A 534 14.49 11.92 -27.35
N LEU A 535 14.73 11.80 -28.66
CA LEU A 535 15.35 10.62 -29.25
C LEU A 535 16.78 10.41 -28.74
N LEU A 536 17.59 11.47 -28.66
CA LEU A 536 18.94 11.40 -28.11
C LEU A 536 18.93 10.94 -26.65
N ALA A 537 18.01 11.45 -25.83
CA ALA A 537 17.84 11.01 -24.45
C ALA A 537 17.39 9.53 -24.37
N ALA A 538 16.49 9.11 -25.26
CA ALA A 538 15.98 7.74 -25.34
C ALA A 538 17.06 6.72 -25.76
N LEU A 539 18.06 7.12 -26.55
CA LEU A 539 19.19 6.24 -26.89
C LEU A 539 19.97 5.81 -25.64
N PHE A 540 20.01 6.63 -24.59
CA PHE A 540 20.62 6.24 -23.31
C PHE A 540 19.76 5.26 -22.49
N LEU A 541 18.51 4.98 -22.87
CA LEU A 541 17.73 3.88 -22.27
C LEU A 541 18.21 2.51 -22.76
N PHE A 542 19.01 2.46 -23.83
CA PHE A 542 19.56 1.21 -24.33
C PHE A 542 20.45 0.55 -23.27
N SER A 543 20.22 -0.75 -23.09
CA SER A 543 20.98 -1.63 -22.20
C SER A 543 21.25 -2.92 -22.94
N ARG A 544 22.44 -3.50 -22.73
CA ARG A 544 22.80 -4.82 -23.29
C ARG A 544 21.82 -5.93 -22.85
N ASN A 545 21.28 -5.79 -21.63
CA ASN A 545 20.26 -6.67 -21.06
C ASN A 545 19.04 -5.82 -20.69
N PRO A 546 18.11 -5.60 -21.63
CA PRO A 546 16.97 -4.73 -21.38
C PRO A 546 15.95 -5.42 -20.46
N VAL A 547 15.42 -4.69 -19.49
CA VAL A 547 14.42 -5.20 -18.54
C VAL A 547 13.15 -5.53 -19.30
N THR A 548 12.57 -6.71 -19.06
CA THR A 548 11.29 -7.14 -19.64
C THR A 548 10.30 -7.42 -18.53
N VAL A 549 9.00 -7.39 -18.81
CA VAL A 549 7.96 -7.68 -17.80
C VAL A 549 8.16 -9.09 -17.23
N LYS A 550 8.39 -10.09 -18.10
CA LYS A 550 8.66 -11.47 -17.65
C LYS A 550 10.02 -11.58 -16.94
N GLY A 551 11.02 -10.82 -17.38
CA GLY A 551 12.35 -10.76 -16.78
C GLY A 551 12.39 -10.05 -15.41
N ALA A 552 11.51 -9.11 -15.16
CA ALA A 552 11.36 -8.43 -13.86
C ALA A 552 10.57 -9.29 -12.87
N THR A 553 9.54 -10.02 -13.34
CA THR A 553 8.89 -11.05 -12.53
C THR A 553 9.83 -12.21 -12.21
N SER A 554 10.76 -12.54 -13.11
CA SER A 554 11.81 -13.54 -12.84
C SER A 554 12.95 -12.97 -11.98
N LYS A 555 13.28 -11.68 -12.06
CA LYS A 555 14.28 -11.02 -11.20
C LYS A 555 13.81 -10.74 -9.78
N GLU A 556 12.53 -10.37 -9.58
CA GLU A 556 11.90 -10.42 -8.25
C GLU A 556 11.84 -11.86 -7.71
N ALA A 557 11.94 -12.87 -8.58
CA ALA A 557 12.10 -14.27 -8.21
C ALA A 557 13.57 -14.75 -8.20
N GLN A 558 14.54 -13.87 -8.55
CA GLN A 558 15.98 -14.13 -8.59
C GLN A 558 16.72 -13.14 -7.68
N GLY A 559 16.61 -13.31 -6.36
CA GLY A 559 17.87 -13.54 -5.64
C GLY A 559 18.42 -14.86 -6.18
N SER A 560 19.66 -14.88 -6.70
CA SER A 560 20.32 -16.02 -7.39
C SER A 560 19.50 -17.32 -7.28
N SER A 561 18.59 -17.57 -8.23
CA SER A 561 17.62 -18.65 -8.12
C SER A 561 18.38 -19.96 -8.00
N ILE A 562 18.23 -20.63 -6.87
CA ILE A 562 18.86 -21.93 -6.61
C ILE A 562 18.12 -23.03 -7.37
N ASP A 563 18.80 -24.15 -7.59
CA ASP A 563 18.17 -25.34 -8.17
C ASP A 563 16.93 -25.73 -7.38
N SER A 564 15.87 -26.11 -8.09
CA SER A 564 14.61 -26.47 -7.45
C SER A 564 14.75 -27.76 -6.65
N VAL A 565 14.16 -27.80 -5.45
CA VAL A 565 14.13 -28.98 -4.59
C VAL A 565 12.83 -29.74 -4.81
N GLN A 566 12.93 -31.03 -5.12
CA GLN A 566 11.77 -31.91 -5.23
C GLN A 566 11.43 -32.52 -3.87
N THR A 567 10.17 -32.37 -3.46
CA THR A 567 9.60 -32.93 -2.24
C THR A 567 8.43 -33.86 -2.59
N SER A 568 7.82 -34.50 -1.61
CA SER A 568 6.60 -35.30 -1.81
C SER A 568 5.38 -34.45 -2.24
N THR A 569 5.32 -33.19 -1.83
CA THR A 569 4.16 -32.29 -2.05
C THR A 569 4.37 -31.26 -3.15
N GLY A 570 5.51 -31.26 -3.84
CA GLY A 570 5.79 -30.33 -4.93
C GLY A 570 7.28 -30.13 -5.21
N ILE A 571 7.57 -29.28 -6.18
CA ILE A 571 8.92 -28.84 -6.53
C ILE A 571 9.05 -27.36 -6.17
N PHE A 572 9.99 -27.02 -5.28
CA PHE A 572 10.12 -25.68 -4.72
C PHE A 572 11.43 -25.00 -5.13
N THR A 573 11.32 -23.82 -5.74
CA THR A 573 12.47 -22.95 -6.05
C THR A 573 12.58 -21.87 -4.99
N GLY A 574 13.70 -21.85 -4.28
CA GLY A 574 14.03 -20.82 -3.30
C GLY A 574 14.83 -19.68 -3.91
N LEU A 575 15.48 -18.91 -3.05
CA LEU A 575 16.39 -17.83 -3.41
C LEU A 575 17.66 -17.86 -2.56
N ILE A 576 18.68 -17.16 -3.03
CA ILE A 576 19.81 -16.68 -2.21
C ILE A 576 19.77 -15.15 -2.27
N ASP A 577 19.71 -14.50 -1.11
CA ASP A 577 19.79 -13.04 -1.03
C ASP A 577 21.23 -12.59 -1.33
N THR A 578 21.37 -11.44 -1.98
CA THR A 578 22.70 -10.89 -2.32
C THR A 578 23.56 -10.59 -1.09
N ASP A 579 22.91 -10.26 0.03
CA ASP A 579 23.56 -9.89 1.28
C ASP A 579 23.89 -11.11 2.15
N SER A 580 23.41 -12.30 1.78
CA SER A 580 23.65 -13.56 2.50
C SER A 580 23.90 -14.70 1.49
N PRO A 581 25.03 -14.63 0.77
CA PRO A 581 25.32 -15.52 -0.35
C PRO A 581 25.50 -16.98 0.05
N ASN A 582 25.73 -17.28 1.34
CA ASN A 582 25.91 -18.64 1.83
C ASN A 582 24.63 -19.25 2.43
N THR A 583 23.47 -18.60 2.22
CA THR A 583 22.19 -19.04 2.77
C THR A 583 21.14 -19.22 1.68
N ARG A 584 20.70 -20.46 1.49
CA ARG A 584 19.56 -20.83 0.65
C ARG A 584 18.27 -20.68 1.43
N GLN A 585 17.25 -20.07 0.83
CA GLN A 585 15.99 -19.75 1.49
C GLN A 585 14.79 -20.21 0.68
N TRP A 586 13.88 -20.95 1.31
CA TRP A 586 12.55 -21.23 0.80
C TRP A 586 11.55 -20.65 1.78
N ARG A 587 10.92 -19.52 1.44
CA ARG A 587 10.14 -18.71 2.37
C ARG A 587 8.67 -19.08 2.47
N SER A 588 8.14 -19.87 1.52
CA SER A 588 6.71 -20.20 1.42
C SER A 588 6.51 -21.60 0.85
N ILE A 589 6.55 -22.61 1.72
CA ILE A 589 6.22 -23.99 1.38
C ILE A 589 4.94 -24.39 2.13
N PRO A 590 3.84 -24.76 1.44
CA PRO A 590 2.65 -25.26 2.13
C PRO A 590 2.93 -26.64 2.72
N PHE A 591 2.50 -26.88 3.95
CA PHE A 591 2.61 -28.20 4.61
C PHE A 591 1.25 -28.91 4.78
N ALA A 592 0.15 -28.17 4.69
CA ALA A 592 -1.21 -28.67 4.80
C ALA A 592 -2.12 -27.96 3.78
N GLU A 593 -3.28 -28.55 3.51
CA GLU A 593 -4.32 -27.90 2.71
C GLU A 593 -4.83 -26.63 3.40
N PRO A 594 -5.16 -25.55 2.65
CA PRO A 594 -5.62 -24.30 3.25
C PRO A 594 -6.88 -24.50 4.12
N PRO A 595 -6.87 -24.05 5.40
CA PRO A 595 -7.98 -24.25 6.33
C PRO A 595 -9.11 -23.23 6.13
N VAL A 596 -9.55 -23.08 4.88
CA VAL A 596 -10.55 -22.08 4.44
C VAL A 596 -11.91 -22.73 4.16
N GLY A 597 -12.97 -21.92 4.19
CA GLY A 597 -14.32 -22.36 3.84
C GLY A 597 -14.81 -23.49 4.75
N SER A 598 -15.15 -24.65 4.17
CA SER A 598 -15.60 -25.82 4.93
C SER A 598 -14.51 -26.42 5.84
N ARG A 599 -13.23 -26.18 5.53
CA ARG A 599 -12.08 -26.65 6.33
C ARG A 599 -11.78 -25.75 7.52
N ARG A 600 -12.46 -24.61 7.63
CA ARG A 600 -12.33 -23.75 8.81
C ARG A 600 -12.83 -24.50 10.04
N TRP A 601 -12.00 -24.46 11.09
CA TRP A 601 -12.16 -25.22 12.33
C TRP A 601 -12.20 -26.74 12.16
N GLN A 602 -11.43 -27.26 11.21
CA GLN A 602 -11.12 -28.69 11.09
C GLN A 602 -9.63 -28.92 11.33
N ALA A 603 -9.26 -30.15 11.70
CA ALA A 603 -7.87 -30.58 11.76
C ALA A 603 -7.15 -30.31 10.40
N PRO A 604 -5.85 -29.98 10.40
CA PRO A 604 -5.12 -29.75 9.16
C PRO A 604 -5.11 -31.01 8.30
N GLU A 605 -5.53 -30.89 7.05
CA GLU A 605 -5.50 -32.00 6.10
C GLU A 605 -4.15 -32.05 5.39
N LYS A 606 -3.58 -33.25 5.26
CA LYS A 606 -2.30 -33.45 4.56
C LYS A 606 -2.44 -33.11 3.08
N LEU A 607 -1.42 -32.46 2.54
CA LEU A 607 -1.31 -32.21 1.11
C LEU A 607 -1.24 -33.52 0.32
N GLN A 608 -1.92 -33.56 -0.81
CA GLN A 608 -1.77 -34.67 -1.75
C GLN A 608 -0.39 -34.64 -2.42
N PRO A 609 0.21 -35.80 -2.73
CA PRO A 609 1.45 -35.86 -3.47
C PRO A 609 1.36 -35.08 -4.79
N SER A 610 2.38 -34.28 -5.09
CA SER A 610 2.34 -33.38 -6.25
C SER A 610 3.72 -33.16 -6.84
N THR A 611 3.75 -32.91 -8.15
CA THR A 611 4.94 -32.48 -8.89
C THR A 611 4.84 -31.02 -9.36
N LYS A 612 3.86 -30.28 -8.84
CA LYS A 612 3.66 -28.87 -9.18
C LYS A 612 4.87 -28.05 -8.77
N HIS A 613 5.37 -27.25 -9.70
CA HIS A 613 6.46 -26.31 -9.46
C HIS A 613 5.95 -25.02 -8.82
N GLN A 614 6.62 -24.56 -7.77
CA GLN A 614 6.27 -23.34 -7.03
C GLN A 614 7.53 -22.54 -6.67
N TYR A 615 7.42 -21.22 -6.71
CA TYR A 615 8.47 -20.30 -6.27
C TYR A 615 8.23 -19.93 -4.81
N ALA A 616 9.07 -20.44 -3.92
CA ALA A 616 9.03 -20.17 -2.48
C ALA A 616 9.94 -18.98 -2.13
N THR A 617 9.83 -17.88 -2.87
CA THR A 617 10.76 -16.74 -2.78
C THR A 617 10.23 -15.56 -1.95
N LYS A 618 8.98 -15.61 -1.52
CA LYS A 618 8.31 -14.56 -0.74
C LYS A 618 7.65 -15.18 0.48
N PHE A 619 7.58 -14.44 1.58
CA PHE A 619 6.88 -14.92 2.75
C PHE A 619 5.37 -15.01 2.48
N PRO A 620 4.70 -16.05 2.99
CA PRO A 620 3.26 -16.20 2.94
C PRO A 620 2.59 -15.29 3.99
N PRO A 621 1.30 -14.99 3.87
CA PRO A 621 0.56 -14.35 4.95
C PRO A 621 0.63 -15.18 6.25
N SER A 622 0.69 -14.51 7.39
CA SER A 622 0.51 -15.15 8.69
C SER A 622 -0.95 -15.52 8.94
N CYS A 623 -1.22 -16.33 9.96
CA CYS A 623 -2.60 -16.68 10.30
C CYS A 623 -3.38 -15.47 10.86
N PRO A 624 -4.73 -15.48 10.79
CA PRO A 624 -5.55 -14.34 11.19
C PRO A 624 -5.31 -13.94 12.66
N GLN A 625 -4.92 -12.69 12.87
CA GLN A 625 -4.60 -12.17 14.21
C GLN A 625 -4.85 -10.66 14.29
N PHE A 626 -5.01 -10.16 15.52
CA PHE A 626 -5.35 -8.77 15.80
C PHE A 626 -4.11 -7.95 16.16
N VAL A 627 -4.09 -6.71 15.72
CA VAL A 627 -3.11 -5.68 16.08
C VAL A 627 -3.82 -4.69 16.98
N THR A 628 -3.48 -4.72 18.27
CA THR A 628 -4.12 -3.88 19.29
C THR A 628 -3.87 -2.40 19.06
N ALA A 629 -4.87 -1.57 19.37
CA ALA A 629 -4.69 -0.11 19.46
C ALA A 629 -4.08 0.32 20.79
N ILE A 630 -3.99 -0.59 21.77
CA ILE A 630 -3.37 -0.33 23.06
C ILE A 630 -1.86 -0.40 22.89
N GLU A 631 -1.19 0.70 23.20
CA GLU A 631 0.27 0.72 23.25
C GLU A 631 0.77 -0.26 24.32
N SER A 632 1.70 -1.10 23.88
CA SER A 632 2.42 -2.09 24.63
C SER A 632 3.90 -2.02 24.23
N MET A 633 4.86 -2.48 25.03
CA MET A 633 6.25 -2.60 24.57
C MET A 633 6.45 -3.59 23.42
N TRP A 634 5.41 -4.30 22.99
CA TRP A 634 5.49 -5.18 21.84
C TRP A 634 5.17 -4.43 20.53
N ASN A 635 4.44 -3.31 20.61
CA ASN A 635 4.08 -2.46 19.45
C ASN A 635 4.59 -1.02 19.55
N LEU A 636 5.51 -0.72 20.49
CA LEU A 636 6.19 0.56 20.52
C LEU A 636 7.21 0.66 19.36
N PRO A 637 7.49 1.88 18.85
CA PRO A 637 8.48 2.07 17.80
C PRO A 637 9.87 1.52 18.13
N LEU A 638 10.23 1.47 19.41
CA LEU A 638 11.50 0.94 19.91
C LEU A 638 11.64 -0.58 19.81
N THR A 639 10.55 -1.31 19.59
CA THR A 639 10.53 -2.77 19.43
C THR A 639 10.09 -3.17 18.03
N LYS A 640 10.28 -2.29 17.05
CA LYS A 640 9.89 -2.55 15.67
C LYS A 640 10.54 -3.85 15.18
N GLY A 641 9.72 -4.74 14.60
CA GLY A 641 10.13 -6.07 14.15
C GLY A 641 9.77 -7.22 15.10
N ASN A 642 9.17 -6.92 16.26
CA ASN A 642 8.58 -7.93 17.16
C ASN A 642 7.23 -8.47 16.73
N LEU A 643 6.53 -7.72 15.88
CA LEU A 643 5.24 -8.10 15.31
C LEU A 643 5.39 -8.29 13.80
N ILE A 644 4.39 -8.95 13.20
CA ILE A 644 4.40 -9.25 11.78
C ILE A 644 4.57 -7.96 11.00
N TYR A 645 5.63 -7.92 10.20
CA TYR A 645 6.03 -6.71 9.50
C TYR A 645 6.11 -6.97 8.00
N ASN A 646 5.10 -6.49 7.28
CA ASN A 646 5.06 -6.56 5.81
C ASN A 646 5.64 -5.29 5.14
N GLY A 647 6.42 -4.48 5.87
CA GLY A 647 7.00 -3.23 5.38
C GLY A 647 6.16 -1.96 5.62
N ALA A 648 4.85 -2.07 5.88
CA ALA A 648 3.96 -0.90 5.93
C ALA A 648 2.82 -0.96 6.98
N GLN A 649 2.75 -2.02 7.77
CA GLN A 649 1.71 -2.20 8.78
C GLN A 649 1.86 -1.19 9.93
N ASN A 650 0.73 -0.65 10.39
CA ASN A 650 0.67 0.14 11.61
C ASN A 650 0.48 -0.80 12.82
N ASP A 651 1.50 -0.87 13.68
CA ASP A 651 1.54 -1.77 14.85
C ASP A 651 0.55 -1.39 15.98
N THR A 652 -0.12 -0.23 15.86
CA THR A 652 -1.19 0.22 16.77
C THR A 652 -2.51 0.44 16.05
N SER A 653 -2.80 -0.33 15.00
CA SER A 653 -3.95 -0.08 14.11
C SER A 653 -5.34 -0.37 14.70
N GLY A 654 -5.45 -1.13 15.81
CA GLY A 654 -6.74 -1.51 16.40
C GLY A 654 -7.59 -2.42 15.51
N LEU A 655 -6.93 -3.27 14.71
CA LEU A 655 -7.56 -4.10 13.69
C LEU A 655 -6.81 -5.39 13.41
N VAL A 656 -7.46 -6.29 12.66
CA VAL A 656 -6.82 -7.43 11.99
C VAL A 656 -5.56 -7.02 11.23
N GLY A 657 -4.50 -7.82 11.40
CA GLY A 657 -3.22 -7.60 10.73
C GLY A 657 -3.33 -7.65 9.21
N GLU A 658 -2.63 -6.73 8.55
CA GLU A 658 -2.73 -6.53 7.10
C GLU A 658 -2.10 -7.65 6.28
N ALA A 659 -1.10 -8.32 6.84
CA ALA A 659 -0.43 -9.48 6.25
C ALA A 659 -0.95 -10.80 6.83
N THR A 660 -2.26 -10.91 7.02
CA THR A 660 -2.89 -12.11 7.57
C THR A 660 -3.92 -12.72 6.61
N SER A 661 -4.03 -14.05 6.62
CA SER A 661 -4.97 -14.83 5.81
C SER A 661 -5.31 -16.14 6.53
N GLU A 662 -6.47 -16.74 6.27
CA GLU A 662 -6.78 -18.11 6.70
C GLU A 662 -5.95 -19.15 5.93
N ASP A 663 -5.61 -18.87 4.66
CA ASP A 663 -4.63 -19.64 3.90
C ASP A 663 -3.22 -19.26 4.40
N CYS A 664 -2.83 -19.86 5.52
CA CYS A 664 -1.60 -19.53 6.25
C CYS A 664 -0.72 -20.72 6.64
N LEU A 665 -1.12 -21.98 6.36
CA LEU A 665 -0.39 -23.18 6.78
C LEU A 665 0.85 -23.46 5.90
N TYR A 666 1.85 -22.60 6.08
CA TYR A 666 3.12 -22.64 5.38
C TYR A 666 4.28 -22.73 6.37
N LEU A 667 5.43 -23.15 5.86
CA LEU A 667 6.72 -23.13 6.53
C LEU A 667 7.78 -22.46 5.65
N ALA A 668 8.86 -22.03 6.30
CA ALA A 668 10.05 -21.50 5.66
C ALA A 668 11.29 -22.26 6.13
N ILE A 669 12.27 -22.39 5.23
CA ILE A 669 13.49 -23.18 5.41
C ILE A 669 14.70 -22.32 5.04
N TRP A 670 15.68 -22.25 5.94
CA TRP A 670 17.01 -21.69 5.69
C TRP A 670 18.04 -22.81 5.76
N ALA A 671 18.81 -22.99 4.70
CA ALA A 671 19.83 -24.02 4.61
C ALA A 671 21.17 -23.45 4.12
N PRO A 672 22.31 -23.99 4.56
CA PRO A 672 23.63 -23.61 4.05
C PRO A 672 23.74 -23.85 2.54
N THR A 673 24.56 -23.07 1.82
CA THR A 673 24.97 -23.40 0.44
C THR A 673 26.06 -24.48 0.41
N SER A 674 26.80 -24.62 1.51
CA SER A 674 27.79 -25.67 1.69
C SER A 674 27.17 -27.07 1.52
N PRO A 675 27.84 -28.02 0.84
CA PRO A 675 27.33 -29.38 0.70
C PRO A 675 27.07 -30.00 2.08
N PRO A 676 25.89 -30.60 2.32
CA PRO A 676 25.61 -31.24 3.60
C PRO A 676 26.53 -32.45 3.81
N PRO A 677 26.85 -32.81 5.06
CA PRO A 677 27.55 -34.07 5.36
C PRO A 677 26.69 -35.25 4.89
N LYS A 678 27.32 -36.42 4.71
CA LYS A 678 26.64 -37.63 4.23
C LYS A 678 25.46 -38.04 5.12
N GLU A 679 25.55 -37.76 6.41
CA GLU A 679 24.53 -38.06 7.43
C GLU A 679 23.38 -37.04 7.43
N GLY A 680 23.53 -35.89 6.76
CA GLY A 680 22.57 -34.78 6.81
C GLY A 680 22.87 -33.79 7.95
N LEU A 681 22.36 -32.56 7.80
CA LEU A 681 22.50 -31.50 8.80
C LEU A 681 21.42 -31.65 9.90
N PRO A 682 21.72 -31.29 11.17
CA PRO A 682 20.68 -31.15 12.18
C PRO A 682 19.65 -30.09 11.77
N VAL A 683 18.40 -30.30 12.19
CA VAL A 683 17.25 -29.48 11.82
C VAL A 683 16.67 -28.83 13.07
N LEU A 684 16.71 -27.51 13.16
CA LEU A 684 16.07 -26.74 14.22
C LEU A 684 14.68 -26.34 13.74
N PHE A 685 13.65 -26.99 14.26
CA PHE A 685 12.25 -26.72 13.92
C PHE A 685 11.68 -25.73 14.93
N PHE A 686 11.50 -24.47 14.51
CA PHE A 686 11.10 -23.36 15.36
C PHE A 686 9.62 -23.02 15.26
N MET A 687 8.96 -22.98 16.42
CA MET A 687 7.59 -22.52 16.61
C MET A 687 7.59 -21.15 17.31
N THR A 688 7.05 -20.17 16.60
CA THR A 688 6.90 -18.80 17.09
C THR A 688 6.03 -18.74 18.35
N GLY A 689 6.35 -17.82 19.27
CA GLY A 689 5.49 -17.49 20.40
C GLY A 689 4.32 -16.56 20.06
N GLY A 690 3.81 -15.83 21.06
CA GLY A 690 2.69 -14.88 20.88
C GLY A 690 1.40 -15.30 21.58
N GLY A 691 1.51 -15.97 22.73
CA GLY A 691 0.37 -16.28 23.62
C GLY A 691 -0.75 -17.09 22.97
N PHE A 692 -0.47 -17.82 21.89
CA PHE A 692 -1.46 -18.50 21.04
C PHE A 692 -2.47 -17.59 20.33
N VAL A 693 -2.28 -16.27 20.34
CA VAL A 693 -3.18 -15.28 19.71
C VAL A 693 -2.56 -14.58 18.50
N MET A 694 -1.24 -14.64 18.37
CA MET A 694 -0.47 -13.99 17.32
C MET A 694 0.83 -14.73 17.04
N GLY A 695 1.56 -14.29 15.99
CA GLY A 695 2.83 -14.87 15.56
C GLY A 695 2.85 -15.24 14.07
N GLY A 696 4.01 -15.66 13.56
CA GLY A 696 4.15 -16.16 12.19
C GLY A 696 5.61 -16.21 11.72
N ILE A 697 5.79 -16.58 10.46
CA ILE A 697 7.13 -16.70 9.83
C ILE A 697 7.80 -15.34 9.61
N GLU A 698 7.05 -14.34 9.13
CA GLU A 698 7.58 -13.01 8.74
C GLU A 698 7.70 -12.07 9.95
N LEU A 699 8.51 -12.48 10.92
CA LEU A 699 8.85 -11.71 12.11
C LEU A 699 10.35 -11.37 12.09
N PRO A 700 10.73 -10.10 11.84
CA PRO A 700 12.14 -9.71 11.66
C PRO A 700 13.09 -10.18 12.75
N TRP A 701 12.68 -10.15 14.03
CA TRP A 701 13.52 -10.55 15.17
C TRP A 701 13.93 -12.04 15.16
N GLN A 702 13.23 -12.88 14.39
CA GLN A 702 13.45 -14.33 14.37
C GLN A 702 13.73 -14.86 12.96
N ILE A 703 14.33 -14.04 12.08
CA ILE A 703 14.80 -14.48 10.76
C ILE A 703 16.24 -15.02 10.90
N PRO A 704 16.49 -16.33 10.71
CA PRO A 704 17.77 -16.97 11.06
C PRO A 704 18.88 -16.79 10.00
N THR A 705 18.74 -15.82 9.10
CA THR A 705 19.60 -15.74 7.91
C THR A 705 21.07 -15.54 8.29
N SER A 706 21.37 -14.62 9.22
CA SER A 706 22.74 -14.36 9.67
C SER A 706 23.35 -15.55 10.42
N TRP A 707 22.53 -16.30 11.18
CA TRP A 707 22.99 -17.49 11.89
C TRP A 707 23.35 -18.63 10.94
N VAL A 708 22.52 -18.91 9.94
CA VAL A 708 22.82 -19.92 8.91
C VAL A 708 24.03 -19.49 8.08
N GLU A 709 24.10 -18.22 7.69
CA GLU A 709 25.22 -17.63 6.95
C GLU A 709 26.55 -17.85 7.69
N ARG A 710 26.58 -17.59 9.01
CA ARG A 710 27.77 -17.74 9.84
C ARG A 710 28.14 -19.19 10.12
N SER A 711 27.17 -20.01 10.53
CA SER A 711 27.43 -21.34 11.08
C SER A 711 27.65 -22.38 9.99
N GLN A 712 26.87 -22.33 8.91
CA GLN A 712 26.85 -23.36 7.85
C GLN A 712 26.62 -24.80 8.36
N SER A 713 26.10 -24.97 9.58
CA SER A 713 26.07 -26.27 10.29
C SER A 713 24.68 -26.84 10.54
N ALA A 714 23.60 -26.10 10.25
CA ALA A 714 22.25 -26.59 10.48
C ALA A 714 21.23 -26.02 9.49
N ILE A 715 20.07 -26.68 9.41
CA ILE A 715 18.88 -26.18 8.74
C ILE A 715 17.93 -25.63 9.79
N ILE A 716 17.40 -24.43 9.57
CA ILE A 716 16.40 -23.83 10.46
C ILE A 716 15.07 -23.78 9.69
N VAL A 717 14.01 -24.28 10.32
CA VAL A 717 12.65 -24.30 9.79
C VAL A 717 11.76 -23.47 10.70
N THR A 718 10.97 -22.55 10.16
CA THR A 718 9.97 -21.79 10.92
C THR A 718 8.59 -22.02 10.34
N ILE A 719 7.55 -22.09 11.18
CA ILE A 719 6.20 -22.41 10.72
C ILE A 719 5.18 -21.32 11.08
N ASN A 720 4.12 -21.23 10.27
CA ASN A 720 2.85 -20.66 10.69
C ASN A 720 1.96 -21.78 11.26
N TYR A 721 1.16 -21.45 12.26
CA TYR A 721 0.08 -22.30 12.77
C TYR A 721 -1.12 -21.42 13.15
N ARG A 722 -2.34 -21.97 13.13
CA ARG A 722 -3.54 -21.18 13.47
C ARG A 722 -3.49 -20.73 14.93
N VAL A 723 -3.91 -19.48 15.15
CA VAL A 723 -3.93 -18.80 16.45
C VAL A 723 -5.33 -18.26 16.76
N SER A 724 -5.54 -17.80 18.00
CA SER A 724 -6.81 -17.25 18.49
C SER A 724 -7.98 -18.21 18.24
N ILE A 725 -9.18 -17.70 18.01
CA ILE A 725 -10.39 -18.46 17.71
C ILE A 725 -10.24 -19.42 16.50
N PHE A 726 -9.27 -19.21 15.60
CA PHE A 726 -9.04 -20.10 14.45
C PHE A 726 -8.24 -21.34 14.81
N GLY A 727 -7.29 -21.23 15.76
CA GLY A 727 -6.49 -22.34 16.25
C GLY A 727 -7.10 -23.02 17.48
N PHE A 728 -7.89 -22.28 18.25
CA PHE A 728 -8.40 -22.68 19.55
C PHE A 728 -9.85 -22.20 19.74
N PRO A 729 -10.81 -22.68 18.92
CA PRO A 729 -12.16 -22.14 18.89
C PRO A 729 -12.95 -22.36 20.18
N ASN A 730 -12.74 -23.49 20.88
CA ASN A 730 -13.64 -23.97 21.93
C ASN A 730 -15.13 -23.86 21.50
N ALA A 731 -15.48 -24.49 20.38
CA ALA A 731 -16.82 -24.42 19.81
C ALA A 731 -17.58 -25.74 19.96
N ARG A 732 -18.89 -25.68 20.26
CA ARG A 732 -19.75 -26.87 20.43
C ARG A 732 -19.76 -27.78 19.20
N GLY A 733 -19.85 -27.19 18.01
CA GLY A 733 -19.89 -27.93 16.75
C GLY A 733 -18.55 -28.51 16.30
N VAL A 734 -17.45 -28.25 17.03
CA VAL A 734 -16.14 -28.88 16.79
C VAL A 734 -16.06 -30.13 17.64
N ALA A 735 -15.66 -31.25 17.03
CA ALA A 735 -15.61 -32.53 17.71
C ALA A 735 -14.73 -32.48 18.98
N GLU A 736 -15.17 -33.19 20.01
CA GLU A 736 -14.40 -33.36 21.23
C GLU A 736 -13.02 -33.96 20.92
N GLY A 737 -11.96 -33.38 21.49
CA GLY A 737 -10.58 -33.72 21.15
C GLY A 737 -9.99 -32.94 19.96
N GLU A 738 -10.78 -32.26 19.14
CA GLU A 738 -10.30 -31.50 17.96
C GLU A 738 -10.28 -29.98 18.19
N GLN A 739 -10.31 -29.54 19.44
CA GLN A 739 -10.34 -28.12 19.79
C GLN A 739 -8.96 -27.45 19.69
N ASN A 740 -7.87 -28.20 19.82
CA ASN A 740 -6.49 -27.69 19.82
C ASN A 740 -5.86 -27.70 18.41
N LEU A 741 -6.56 -27.11 17.44
CA LEU A 741 -6.20 -27.13 16.02
C LEU A 741 -4.82 -26.49 15.74
N GLY A 742 -4.44 -25.46 16.49
CA GLY A 742 -3.12 -24.83 16.38
C GLY A 742 -1.97 -25.80 16.71
N ILE A 743 -2.16 -26.70 17.69
CA ILE A 743 -1.16 -27.74 18.02
C ILE A 743 -1.13 -28.83 16.95
N LEU A 744 -2.29 -29.19 16.38
CA LEU A 744 -2.36 -30.12 15.27
C LEU A 744 -1.67 -29.57 14.00
N ASP A 745 -1.76 -28.26 13.75
CA ASP A 745 -1.02 -27.60 12.66
C ASP A 745 0.49 -27.74 12.86
N GLN A 746 0.97 -27.53 14.09
CA GLN A 746 2.37 -27.68 14.45
C GLN A 746 2.85 -29.12 14.25
N ARG A 747 2.08 -30.11 14.70
CA ARG A 747 2.39 -31.54 14.45
C ARG A 747 2.40 -31.88 12.96
N SER A 748 1.44 -31.37 12.19
CA SER A 748 1.36 -31.58 10.74
C SER A 748 2.59 -31.01 10.01
N ALA A 749 3.04 -29.82 10.39
CA ALA A 749 4.26 -29.24 9.86
C ALA A 749 5.51 -30.05 10.23
N LEU A 750 5.59 -30.56 11.47
CA LEU A 750 6.69 -31.41 11.92
C LEU A 750 6.75 -32.74 11.14
N GLU A 751 5.60 -33.38 10.89
CA GLU A 751 5.49 -34.56 10.04
C GLU A 751 5.90 -34.27 8.59
N TRP A 752 5.52 -33.10 8.05
CA TRP A 752 5.97 -32.70 6.73
C TRP A 752 7.49 -32.54 6.67
N VAL A 753 8.10 -31.93 7.71
CA VAL A 753 9.56 -31.74 7.80
C VAL A 753 10.25 -33.09 7.88
N GLU A 754 9.82 -33.99 8.77
CA GLU A 754 10.37 -35.35 8.88
C GLU A 754 10.33 -36.10 7.53
N SER A 755 9.23 -35.97 6.78
CA SER A 755 9.09 -36.63 5.47
C SER A 755 9.87 -35.98 4.32
N ASN A 756 10.29 -34.70 4.42
CA ASN A 756 10.81 -33.95 3.26
C ASN A 756 12.15 -33.23 3.46
N ILE A 757 12.62 -33.05 4.71
CA ILE A 757 13.80 -32.21 4.99
C ILE A 757 15.10 -32.76 4.41
N ALA A 758 15.17 -34.07 4.16
CA ALA A 758 16.28 -34.73 3.48
C ALA A 758 16.55 -34.12 2.09
N ALA A 759 15.50 -33.68 1.37
CA ALA A 759 15.65 -33.05 0.07
C ALA A 759 16.37 -31.69 0.13
N PHE A 760 16.37 -31.05 1.30
CA PHE A 760 17.05 -29.78 1.57
C PHE A 760 18.45 -29.97 2.17
N GLY A 761 18.84 -31.22 2.47
CA GLY A 761 20.12 -31.59 3.08
C GLY A 761 20.08 -31.82 4.59
N GLY A 762 18.90 -31.86 5.20
CA GLY A 762 18.73 -32.14 6.63
C GLY A 762 18.64 -33.63 6.93
N ASP A 763 18.88 -34.01 8.18
CA ASP A 763 18.64 -35.37 8.69
C ASP A 763 17.29 -35.42 9.42
N PRO A 764 16.30 -36.18 8.93
CA PRO A 764 14.99 -36.30 9.58
C PRO A 764 15.06 -36.94 10.99
N ASN A 765 16.16 -37.61 11.35
CA ASN A 765 16.34 -38.20 12.68
C ASN A 765 17.04 -37.25 13.68
N ARG A 766 17.48 -36.07 13.22
CA ARG A 766 18.17 -35.06 14.04
C ARG A 766 17.40 -33.75 14.05
N ILE A 767 16.09 -33.85 14.34
CA ILE A 767 15.21 -32.71 14.49
C ILE A 767 15.16 -32.29 15.96
N MET A 768 15.55 -31.05 16.26
CA MET A 768 15.30 -30.39 17.53
C MET A 768 13.99 -29.59 17.41
N ASN A 769 12.98 -29.96 18.19
CA ASN A 769 11.72 -29.23 18.25
C ASN A 769 11.87 -28.05 19.23
N TRP A 770 11.91 -26.85 18.69
CA TRP A 770 12.19 -25.61 19.41
C TRP A 770 10.99 -24.69 19.34
N GLY A 771 10.67 -24.00 20.42
CA GLY A 771 9.79 -22.85 20.33
C GLY A 771 10.05 -21.83 21.43
N ARG A 772 9.48 -20.64 21.24
CA ARG A 772 9.57 -19.51 22.17
C ARG A 772 8.21 -19.25 22.81
N SER A 773 8.15 -18.97 24.12
CA SER A 773 6.92 -18.56 24.81
C SER A 773 5.79 -19.58 24.58
N ALA A 774 4.65 -19.19 24.00
CA ALA A 774 3.59 -20.12 23.58
C ALA A 774 4.10 -21.27 22.67
N GLY A 775 5.05 -21.00 21.77
CA GLY A 775 5.71 -22.04 20.96
C GLY A 775 6.61 -22.95 21.79
N SER A 776 7.20 -22.45 22.87
CA SER A 776 7.98 -23.26 23.82
C SER A 776 7.08 -24.23 24.59
N ILE A 777 5.92 -23.73 25.02
CA ILE A 777 4.87 -24.55 25.62
C ILE A 777 4.40 -25.61 24.62
N SER A 778 4.23 -25.27 23.34
CA SER A 778 3.96 -26.24 22.27
C SER A 778 5.03 -27.33 22.13
N ALA A 779 6.31 -26.97 22.22
CA ALA A 779 7.40 -27.94 22.17
C ALA A 779 7.32 -28.94 23.35
N ASP A 780 7.02 -28.44 24.54
CA ASP A 780 6.81 -29.28 25.72
C ASP A 780 5.54 -30.15 25.58
N ILE A 781 4.41 -29.58 25.12
CA ILE A 781 3.18 -30.31 24.83
C ILE A 781 3.45 -31.47 23.87
N HIS A 782 4.23 -31.26 22.81
CA HIS A 782 4.59 -32.33 21.88
C HIS A 782 5.29 -33.51 22.58
N ALA A 783 6.15 -33.24 23.56
CA ALA A 783 6.83 -34.28 24.32
C ALA A 783 5.85 -35.13 25.17
N TYR A 784 4.76 -34.55 25.65
CA TYR A 784 3.73 -35.26 26.43
C TYR A 784 2.68 -35.95 25.56
N ALA A 785 2.13 -35.23 24.57
CA ALA A 785 1.06 -35.71 23.69
C ALA A 785 1.54 -36.86 22.81
N TYR A 786 2.78 -36.79 22.32
CA TYR A 786 3.37 -37.77 21.41
C TYR A 786 4.54 -38.53 22.06
N HIS A 787 4.46 -38.78 23.37
CA HIS A 787 5.51 -39.49 24.11
C HIS A 787 5.85 -40.89 23.55
N ASP A 788 4.87 -41.60 22.99
CA ASP A 788 5.03 -42.93 22.38
C ASP A 788 5.48 -42.86 20.90
N ASP A 789 5.37 -41.69 20.25
CA ASP A 789 5.78 -41.43 18.87
C ASP A 789 6.53 -40.08 18.71
N PRO A 790 7.69 -39.92 19.37
CA PRO A 790 8.44 -38.68 19.33
C PRO A 790 9.23 -38.56 18.03
N ILE A 791 8.74 -37.75 17.09
CA ILE A 791 9.46 -37.38 15.86
C ILE A 791 10.75 -36.61 16.19
N ALA A 792 10.69 -35.71 17.17
CA ALA A 792 11.84 -34.90 17.56
C ALA A 792 12.86 -35.71 18.35
N GLN A 793 14.14 -35.52 18.02
CA GLN A 793 15.26 -36.09 18.76
C GLN A 793 15.49 -35.38 20.10
N SER A 794 15.17 -34.09 20.16
CA SER A 794 15.36 -33.23 21.33
C SER A 794 14.35 -32.08 21.33
N TYR A 795 14.16 -31.46 22.49
CA TYR A 795 13.25 -30.34 22.67
C TYR A 795 13.99 -29.12 23.20
N TYR A 796 13.71 -27.93 22.67
CA TYR A 796 14.19 -26.67 23.22
C TYR A 796 13.01 -25.79 23.61
N MET A 797 12.88 -25.58 24.93
CA MET A 797 11.86 -24.75 25.54
C MET A 797 12.44 -23.37 25.92
N GLU A 798 12.28 -22.37 25.03
CA GLU A 798 12.70 -20.98 25.25
C GLU A 798 11.58 -20.17 25.95
N SER A 799 11.82 -19.83 27.22
CA SER A 799 11.01 -18.89 28.00
C SER A 799 9.53 -19.33 28.19
N GLY A 800 9.31 -20.65 28.34
CA GLY A 800 8.03 -21.22 28.76
C GLY A 800 8.02 -22.75 28.81
N VAL A 801 7.36 -23.34 29.79
CA VAL A 801 7.17 -24.80 29.91
C VAL A 801 5.73 -25.11 30.31
N MET A 802 5.22 -26.28 29.96
CA MET A 802 3.86 -26.69 30.31
C MET A 802 3.77 -27.19 31.77
N THR A 803 4.79 -27.92 32.23
CA THR A 803 4.89 -28.42 33.60
C THR A 803 5.04 -27.28 34.61
N GLY A 804 4.24 -27.26 35.69
CA GLY A 804 4.32 -26.27 36.76
C GLY A 804 3.77 -24.87 36.46
N SER A 805 3.87 -24.39 35.22
CA SER A 805 3.60 -22.97 34.87
C SER A 805 2.13 -22.59 34.73
N TYR A 806 1.25 -23.55 34.38
CA TYR A 806 0.05 -23.20 33.62
C TYR A 806 -1.31 -23.83 33.98
N PRO A 807 -1.56 -24.46 35.16
CA PRO A 807 -2.93 -24.80 35.55
C PRO A 807 -3.91 -23.60 35.50
N SER A 808 -3.40 -22.36 35.62
CA SER A 808 -4.16 -21.12 35.58
C SER A 808 -4.40 -20.52 34.19
N GLY A 809 -3.75 -21.02 33.13
CA GLY A 809 -3.92 -20.50 31.76
C GLY A 809 -4.56 -21.48 30.78
N LEU A 810 -4.95 -22.66 31.26
CA LEU A 810 -5.92 -23.51 30.56
C LEU A 810 -7.27 -22.80 30.53
N LEU A 811 -7.90 -22.73 29.37
CA LEU A 811 -9.22 -22.13 29.27
C LEU A 811 -10.28 -23.13 29.68
N GLU A 812 -10.80 -22.95 30.89
CA GLU A 812 -11.96 -23.68 31.38
C GLU A 812 -13.25 -22.94 31.00
N ASP A 813 -13.76 -23.23 29.81
CA ASP A 813 -15.08 -22.81 29.35
C ASP A 813 -15.87 -24.03 28.87
N PRO A 814 -16.35 -24.89 29.78
CA PRO A 814 -17.09 -26.10 29.43
C PRO A 814 -18.46 -25.80 28.78
N SER A 815 -18.93 -24.56 28.91
CA SER A 815 -20.14 -24.06 28.27
C SER A 815 -19.93 -23.55 26.85
N TYR A 816 -18.70 -23.47 26.36
CA TYR A 816 -18.35 -22.89 25.05
C TYR A 816 -18.84 -21.44 24.87
N SER A 817 -18.98 -20.73 25.99
CA SER A 817 -19.62 -19.43 26.10
C SER A 817 -18.89 -18.34 25.30
N ASN A 818 -17.56 -18.38 25.21
CA ASN A 818 -16.79 -17.39 24.46
C ASN A 818 -17.05 -17.47 22.95
N PHE A 819 -17.04 -18.69 22.38
CA PHE A 819 -17.33 -18.88 20.96
C PHE A 819 -18.76 -18.50 20.62
N THR A 820 -19.72 -18.97 21.42
CA THR A 820 -21.14 -18.64 21.26
C THR A 820 -21.40 -17.14 21.41
N PHE A 821 -20.73 -16.46 22.34
CA PHE A 821 -20.84 -15.00 22.49
C PHE A 821 -20.39 -14.26 21.22
N VAL A 822 -19.26 -14.66 20.63
CA VAL A 822 -18.79 -14.10 19.36
C VAL A 822 -19.78 -14.38 18.24
N ALA A 823 -20.31 -15.61 18.17
CA ALA A 823 -21.28 -16.01 17.15
C ALA A 823 -22.56 -15.17 17.21
N GLN A 824 -23.12 -14.96 18.40
CA GLN A 824 -24.31 -14.12 18.61
C GLN A 824 -24.09 -12.68 18.11
N HIS A 825 -22.96 -12.07 18.45
CA HIS A 825 -22.65 -10.68 18.06
C HIS A 825 -22.36 -10.51 16.57
N LEU A 826 -22.03 -11.60 15.87
CA LEU A 826 -21.81 -11.60 14.43
C LEU A 826 -23.05 -12.04 13.64
N GLY A 827 -24.20 -12.18 14.30
CA GLY A 827 -25.47 -12.51 13.66
C GLY A 827 -25.66 -14.00 13.39
N CYS A 828 -24.90 -14.86 14.07
CA CYS A 828 -25.06 -16.31 14.08
C CYS A 828 -25.85 -16.82 15.29
N GLU A 829 -26.73 -15.98 15.84
CA GLU A 829 -27.68 -16.39 16.88
C GLU A 829 -28.77 -17.29 16.27
N SER A 830 -28.82 -18.56 16.68
CA SER A 830 -29.84 -19.55 16.27
C SER A 830 -30.10 -19.62 14.75
N PRO A 831 -29.10 -19.99 13.93
CA PRO A 831 -29.13 -19.84 12.47
C PRO A 831 -30.18 -20.70 11.73
N CYS A 832 -30.89 -21.59 12.43
CA CYS A 832 -31.93 -22.46 11.86
C CYS A 832 -33.38 -22.04 12.23
N GLY A 833 -33.58 -20.88 12.88
CA GLY A 833 -34.89 -20.30 13.18
C GLY A 833 -35.51 -20.73 14.52
N PRO A 834 -36.75 -20.30 14.85
CA PRO A 834 -37.37 -20.52 16.15
C PRO A 834 -37.81 -21.96 16.45
N ASN A 835 -37.67 -22.88 15.49
CA ASN A 835 -38.17 -24.27 15.58
C ASN A 835 -37.05 -25.33 15.51
N CYS A 836 -35.77 -24.93 15.60
CA CYS A 836 -34.65 -25.86 15.64
C CYS A 836 -33.95 -25.79 17.00
N GLU A 837 -33.59 -26.96 17.53
CA GLU A 837 -32.68 -27.10 18.67
C GLU A 837 -31.28 -27.38 18.08
N ASP A 838 -30.33 -26.44 18.26
CA ASP A 838 -28.92 -26.58 17.85
C ASP A 838 -28.10 -27.12 19.04
N ASP A 839 -28.46 -28.31 19.51
CA ASP A 839 -27.91 -28.93 20.72
C ASP A 839 -26.44 -29.36 20.55
N ASP A 840 -26.00 -29.61 19.33
CA ASP A 840 -24.61 -29.93 18.99
C ASP A 840 -23.80 -28.71 18.51
N GLY A 841 -24.43 -27.55 18.30
CA GLY A 841 -23.77 -26.33 17.81
C GLY A 841 -23.31 -26.41 16.36
N ALA A 842 -23.78 -27.39 15.58
CA ALA A 842 -23.41 -27.55 14.18
C ALA A 842 -23.91 -26.37 13.33
N ALA A 843 -25.11 -25.87 13.61
CA ALA A 843 -25.68 -24.75 12.87
C ALA A 843 -24.94 -23.44 13.18
N GLU A 844 -24.61 -23.19 14.46
CA GLU A 844 -23.75 -22.08 14.89
C GLU A 844 -22.40 -22.09 14.16
N LEU A 845 -21.71 -23.24 14.15
CA LEU A 845 -20.42 -23.39 13.49
C LEU A 845 -20.51 -23.14 11.98
N ASP A 846 -21.52 -23.70 11.32
CA ASP A 846 -21.73 -23.52 9.88
C ASP A 846 -22.08 -22.08 9.49
N CYS A 847 -22.81 -21.36 10.35
CA CYS A 847 -23.01 -19.92 10.17
C CYS A 847 -21.69 -19.17 10.30
N MET A 848 -20.92 -19.46 11.36
CA MET A 848 -19.65 -18.81 11.65
C MET A 848 -18.59 -19.06 10.55
N ARG A 849 -18.64 -20.21 9.85
CA ARG A 849 -17.79 -20.49 8.67
C ARG A 849 -18.04 -19.53 7.50
N ARG A 850 -19.22 -18.90 7.43
CA ARG A 850 -19.59 -17.93 6.38
C ARG A 850 -19.20 -16.50 6.73
N VAL A 851 -18.93 -16.21 8.01
CA VAL A 851 -18.47 -14.90 8.46
C VAL A 851 -17.02 -14.69 8.01
N SER A 852 -16.67 -13.49 7.55
CA SER A 852 -15.30 -13.22 7.12
C SER A 852 -14.33 -13.17 8.31
N PHE A 853 -13.12 -13.74 8.20
CA PHE A 853 -12.15 -13.68 9.30
C PHE A 853 -11.84 -12.25 9.79
N PRO A 854 -11.82 -11.20 8.94
CA PRO A 854 -11.64 -9.83 9.42
C PRO A 854 -12.78 -9.37 10.32
N GLN A 855 -14.02 -9.83 10.13
CA GLN A 855 -15.12 -9.52 11.05
C GLN A 855 -14.89 -10.17 12.42
N ILE A 856 -14.52 -11.45 12.43
CA ILE A 856 -14.30 -12.20 13.66
C ILE A 856 -13.15 -11.60 14.47
N ILE A 857 -11.98 -11.43 13.86
CA ILE A 857 -10.78 -10.92 14.53
C ILE A 857 -10.96 -9.48 15.00
N ASN A 858 -11.53 -8.60 14.17
CA ASN A 858 -11.78 -7.22 14.59
C ASN A 858 -12.77 -7.15 15.75
N PHE A 859 -13.81 -7.98 15.75
CA PHE A 859 -14.77 -8.02 16.85
C PHE A 859 -14.06 -8.40 18.16
N ILE A 860 -13.38 -9.55 18.19
CA ILE A 860 -12.69 -10.05 19.40
C ILE A 860 -11.66 -9.03 19.88
N GLY A 861 -10.80 -8.55 18.99
CA GLY A 861 -9.72 -7.64 19.35
C GLY A 861 -10.20 -6.28 19.82
N GLN A 862 -11.14 -5.65 19.10
CA GLN A 862 -11.68 -4.35 19.51
C GLN A 862 -12.52 -4.44 20.79
N TYR A 863 -13.19 -5.56 21.01
CA TYR A 863 -13.89 -5.84 22.26
C TYR A 863 -12.89 -5.93 23.42
N GLY A 864 -11.78 -6.66 23.23
CA GLY A 864 -10.67 -6.72 24.18
C GLY A 864 -10.02 -5.38 24.46
N ASP A 865 -9.74 -4.57 23.43
CA ASP A 865 -9.15 -3.23 23.56
C ASP A 865 -10.04 -2.26 24.37
N ARG A 866 -11.37 -2.49 24.37
CA ARG A 866 -12.31 -1.70 25.18
C ARG A 866 -12.42 -2.18 26.62
N GLY A 867 -11.82 -3.33 26.96
CA GLY A 867 -11.88 -3.92 28.30
C GLY A 867 -13.29 -4.30 28.73
N GLU A 868 -14.12 -4.76 27.78
CA GLU A 868 -15.51 -5.15 28.06
C GLU A 868 -15.60 -6.52 28.75
N THR A 869 -16.76 -6.78 29.38
CA THR A 869 -17.07 -8.04 30.07
C THR A 869 -18.27 -8.74 29.43
N PRO A 870 -18.22 -10.07 29.20
CA PRO A 870 -17.21 -11.02 29.65
C PRO A 870 -15.89 -10.94 28.86
N VAL A 871 -14.76 -11.27 29.50
CA VAL A 871 -13.45 -11.29 28.83
C VAL A 871 -13.41 -12.45 27.83
N LEU A 872 -13.18 -12.15 26.56
CA LEU A 872 -13.05 -13.15 25.51
C LEU A 872 -11.61 -13.67 25.45
N SER A 873 -11.45 -14.99 25.54
CA SER A 873 -10.14 -15.65 25.45
C SER A 873 -10.25 -16.95 24.65
N PHE A 874 -9.22 -17.22 23.84
CA PHE A 874 -9.09 -18.37 22.96
C PHE A 874 -7.64 -18.88 23.01
N GLY A 875 -7.45 -20.13 23.40
CA GLY A 875 -6.18 -20.71 23.83
C GLY A 875 -6.33 -22.19 24.18
N LEU A 876 -5.34 -22.78 24.85
CA LEU A 876 -5.29 -24.23 25.08
C LEU A 876 -6.52 -24.75 25.86
N ILE A 877 -7.16 -25.78 25.31
CA ILE A 877 -8.36 -26.40 25.89
C ILE A 877 -8.00 -27.81 26.34
N PRO A 878 -8.16 -28.16 27.62
CA PRO A 878 -7.86 -29.51 28.08
C PRO A 878 -8.82 -30.52 27.43
N ASP A 879 -8.26 -31.45 26.68
CA ASP A 879 -8.99 -32.47 25.93
C ASP A 879 -8.55 -33.91 26.27
N ASP A 880 -7.61 -34.04 27.22
CA ASP A 880 -6.99 -35.28 27.68
C ASP A 880 -6.42 -36.16 26.54
N ARG A 881 -6.16 -35.55 25.38
CA ARG A 881 -5.59 -36.16 24.19
C ARG A 881 -4.28 -35.48 23.79
N ILE A 882 -4.31 -34.17 23.67
CA ILE A 882 -3.18 -33.31 23.30
C ILE A 882 -2.80 -32.44 24.51
N ILE A 883 -3.82 -31.88 25.16
CA ILE A 883 -3.68 -31.01 26.32
C ILE A 883 -4.27 -31.71 27.53
N PHE A 884 -3.46 -31.87 28.56
CA PHE A 884 -3.80 -32.65 29.75
C PHE A 884 -4.01 -31.77 30.98
N ARG A 885 -4.72 -32.27 31.99
CA ARG A 885 -4.80 -31.60 33.30
C ARG A 885 -3.73 -32.09 34.28
N ASP A 886 -3.15 -33.27 34.03
CA ASP A 886 -2.35 -34.07 34.96
C ASP A 886 -0.88 -34.19 34.53
N TYR A 887 -0.23 -33.10 34.09
CA TYR A 887 1.13 -33.14 33.56
C TYR A 887 2.17 -33.69 34.54
N ASP A 888 2.04 -33.39 35.84
CA ASP A 888 2.96 -33.87 36.86
C ASP A 888 2.81 -35.38 37.09
N GLU A 889 1.58 -35.88 37.19
CA GLU A 889 1.29 -37.31 37.30
C GLU A 889 1.71 -38.08 36.04
N ARG A 890 1.49 -37.51 34.86
CA ARG A 890 1.94 -38.09 33.59
C ARG A 890 3.45 -38.19 33.53
N ALA A 891 4.18 -37.14 33.91
CA ALA A 891 5.63 -37.18 33.99
C ALA A 891 6.10 -38.26 34.98
N ALA A 892 5.48 -38.35 36.16
CA ALA A 892 5.80 -39.37 37.16
C ALA A 892 5.51 -40.80 36.66
N ALA A 893 4.50 -40.97 35.81
CA ALA A 893 4.16 -42.23 35.16
C ALA A 893 5.04 -42.56 33.92
N GLY A 894 6.03 -41.72 33.59
CA GLY A 894 6.87 -41.89 32.39
C GLY A 894 6.15 -41.58 31.08
N LYS A 895 5.00 -40.88 31.11
CA LYS A 895 4.23 -40.48 29.92
C LYS A 895 4.72 -39.16 29.34
N ILE A 896 6.02 -39.10 29.09
CA ILE A 896 6.73 -37.99 28.45
C ILE A 896 7.84 -38.58 27.58
N ALA A 897 8.09 -37.99 26.41
CA ALA A 897 9.14 -38.43 25.53
C ALA A 897 10.50 -38.40 26.26
N LEU A 898 11.14 -39.57 26.41
CA LEU A 898 12.48 -39.70 26.99
C LEU A 898 13.54 -39.22 25.99
N ARG A 899 13.67 -37.90 25.87
CA ARG A 899 14.58 -37.21 24.96
C ARG A 899 15.29 -36.05 25.68
N PRO A 900 16.52 -35.70 25.28
CA PRO A 900 17.21 -34.53 25.79
C PRO A 900 16.37 -33.26 25.65
N SER A 901 16.47 -32.38 26.63
CA SER A 901 15.77 -31.10 26.62
C SER A 901 16.72 -29.94 26.94
N LEU A 902 16.53 -28.81 26.28
CA LEU A 902 17.13 -27.54 26.62
C LEU A 902 16.02 -26.63 27.15
N ILE A 903 16.23 -25.97 28.29
CA ILE A 903 15.24 -25.04 28.87
C ILE A 903 15.94 -23.72 29.18
N SER A 904 15.41 -22.62 28.67
CA SER A 904 15.94 -21.29 28.94
C SER A 904 14.88 -20.34 29.44
N MET A 905 15.30 -19.33 30.20
CA MET A 905 14.46 -18.24 30.70
C MET A 905 15.24 -16.93 30.66
N THR A 906 14.55 -15.81 30.59
CA THR A 906 15.13 -14.49 30.82
C THR A 906 15.11 -14.13 32.31
N ALA A 907 15.97 -13.20 32.76
CA ALA A 907 16.05 -12.85 34.19
C ALA A 907 14.85 -12.05 34.71
N ASN A 908 14.16 -11.29 33.85
CA ASN A 908 13.05 -10.41 34.22
C ASN A 908 11.87 -10.58 33.24
N GLU A 909 11.44 -11.83 33.02
CA GLU A 909 10.41 -12.25 32.05
C GLU A 909 9.17 -11.33 32.03
N PHE A 910 8.57 -11.10 33.19
CA PHE A 910 7.26 -10.45 33.30
C PHE A 910 7.29 -8.93 33.24
N SER A 911 8.48 -8.32 33.26
CA SER A 911 8.60 -6.88 33.11
C SER A 911 7.95 -6.39 31.82
N SER A 912 8.00 -7.21 30.75
CA SER A 912 7.39 -6.89 29.48
C SER A 912 5.96 -7.35 29.25
N LEU A 913 5.42 -8.11 30.20
CA LEU A 913 4.08 -8.70 30.11
C LEU A 913 3.11 -8.03 31.09
N THR A 914 3.62 -7.20 32.00
CA THR A 914 2.83 -6.52 33.03
C THR A 914 2.48 -5.10 32.58
N PRO A 915 1.22 -4.63 32.72
CA PRO A 915 0.85 -3.26 32.38
C PRO A 915 1.67 -2.22 33.15
N TRP A 916 2.12 -1.16 32.46
CA TRP A 916 2.86 -0.03 33.04
C TRP A 916 2.05 1.30 32.97
N PRO A 917 2.46 2.33 33.71
CA PRO A 917 1.85 3.67 33.63
C PRO A 917 2.01 4.27 32.22
N LYS A 918 0.89 4.42 31.51
CA LYS A 918 0.88 5.00 30.14
C LYS A 918 1.40 6.44 30.10
N ASP A 919 1.20 7.18 31.19
CA ASP A 919 1.63 8.58 31.31
C ASP A 919 3.11 8.74 31.67
N ASN A 920 3.79 7.66 32.09
CA ASN A 920 5.19 7.68 32.50
C ASN A 920 5.91 6.36 32.20
N LEU A 921 6.34 6.19 30.95
CA LEU A 921 7.07 4.99 30.48
C LEU A 921 8.40 4.74 31.22
N THR A 922 8.97 5.76 31.87
CA THR A 922 10.25 5.62 32.60
C THR A 922 10.12 4.95 33.96
N GLU A 923 8.91 4.92 34.54
CA GLU A 923 8.67 4.36 35.87
C GLU A 923 8.46 2.84 35.85
N GLY A 924 7.95 2.30 34.75
CA GLY A 924 7.68 0.87 34.61
C GLY A 924 6.57 0.35 35.52
N PRO A 925 6.28 -0.96 35.48
CA PRO A 925 5.39 -1.60 36.43
C PRO A 925 6.05 -1.69 37.82
N TRP A 926 5.25 -1.93 38.86
CA TRP A 926 5.80 -2.20 40.18
C TRP A 926 6.54 -3.54 40.17
N GLN A 927 7.83 -3.53 40.51
CA GLN A 927 8.72 -4.68 40.33
C GLN A 927 8.34 -5.89 41.20
N ALA A 928 7.80 -5.70 42.42
CA ALA A 928 7.51 -6.82 43.31
C ALA A 928 6.49 -7.83 42.73
N PRO A 929 5.35 -7.40 42.14
CA PRO A 929 4.47 -8.27 41.38
C PRO A 929 5.14 -8.95 40.18
N VAL A 930 6.00 -8.23 39.45
CA VAL A 930 6.75 -8.76 38.31
C VAL A 930 7.64 -9.91 38.77
N THR A 931 8.47 -9.66 39.79
CA THR A 931 9.36 -10.66 40.39
C THR A 931 8.59 -11.86 40.95
N ALA A 932 7.41 -11.67 41.52
CA ALA A 932 6.59 -12.80 41.96
C ALA A 932 6.14 -13.69 40.78
N MET A 933 5.85 -13.10 39.62
CA MET A 933 5.55 -13.85 38.39
C MET A 933 6.80 -14.48 37.77
N ASP A 934 7.95 -13.80 37.79
CA ASP A 934 9.24 -14.36 37.34
C ASP A 934 9.59 -15.61 38.14
N VAL A 935 9.45 -15.55 39.47
CA VAL A 935 9.65 -16.70 40.36
C VAL A 935 8.72 -17.85 39.98
N ALA A 936 7.45 -17.59 39.69
CA ALA A 936 6.54 -18.64 39.25
C ALA A 936 6.99 -19.30 37.94
N TRP A 937 7.52 -18.52 36.98
CA TRP A 937 8.06 -19.03 35.72
C TRP A 937 9.33 -19.87 35.92
N VAL A 938 10.28 -19.35 36.71
CA VAL A 938 11.54 -20.04 37.03
C VAL A 938 11.29 -21.34 37.78
N CYS A 939 10.36 -21.34 38.74
CA CYS A 939 10.00 -22.55 39.48
C CYS A 939 9.30 -23.59 38.62
N SER A 940 8.64 -23.17 37.56
CA SER A 940 8.05 -24.10 36.60
C SER A 940 9.10 -24.76 35.72
N ALA A 941 10.09 -23.99 35.26
CA ALA A 941 11.27 -24.53 34.57
C ALA A 941 12.06 -25.51 35.48
N PHE A 942 12.21 -25.18 36.77
CA PHE A 942 12.79 -26.07 37.76
C PHE A 942 11.99 -27.37 37.90
N ASN A 943 10.66 -27.29 38.05
CA ASN A 943 9.80 -28.46 38.18
C ASN A 943 9.82 -29.34 36.91
N ALA A 944 9.81 -28.74 35.73
CA ALA A 944 9.95 -29.45 34.45
C ALA A 944 11.28 -30.21 34.35
N THR A 945 12.36 -29.61 34.87
CA THR A 945 13.70 -30.22 34.96
C THR A 945 13.71 -31.37 35.95
N ALA A 946 13.17 -31.15 37.15
CA ALA A 946 13.07 -32.15 38.20
C ALA A 946 12.25 -33.38 37.73
N ALA A 947 11.15 -33.13 36.99
CA ALA A 947 10.31 -34.19 36.44
C ALA A 947 11.09 -35.10 35.46
N ARG A 948 11.90 -34.52 34.56
CA ARG A 948 12.75 -35.27 33.62
C ARG A 948 13.93 -35.96 34.32
N ASN A 949 14.59 -35.29 35.27
CA ASN A 949 15.67 -35.88 36.08
C ASN A 949 15.20 -37.11 36.87
N ARG A 950 13.94 -37.13 37.36
CA ARG A 950 13.37 -38.29 38.07
C ARG A 950 13.23 -39.52 37.17
N LEU A 951 13.08 -39.34 35.86
CA LEU A 951 12.97 -40.43 34.90
C LEU A 951 14.35 -40.96 34.52
N SER A 952 15.21 -40.10 33.98
CA SER A 952 16.58 -40.46 33.64
C SER A 952 17.42 -39.23 33.34
N THR A 953 18.54 -39.05 34.05
CA THR A 953 19.52 -37.99 33.76
C THR A 953 20.42 -38.33 32.58
N SER A 954 20.52 -39.61 32.18
CA SER A 954 21.35 -40.06 31.06
C SER A 954 20.58 -40.22 29.75
N GLU A 955 19.31 -40.66 29.81
CA GLU A 955 18.47 -40.85 28.61
C GLU A 955 17.70 -39.59 28.23
N ALA A 956 17.38 -38.73 29.21
CA ALA A 956 16.74 -37.44 29.00
C ALA A 956 17.52 -36.31 29.72
N PRO A 957 18.78 -36.07 29.35
CA PRO A 957 19.58 -35.00 29.96
C PRO A 957 18.90 -33.64 29.72
N VAL A 958 18.89 -32.80 30.75
CA VAL A 958 18.31 -31.45 30.69
C VAL A 958 19.42 -30.42 30.82
N PHE A 959 19.57 -29.57 29.82
CA PHE A 959 20.48 -28.43 29.86
C PHE A 959 19.68 -27.17 30.15
N ARG A 960 20.22 -26.27 30.98
CA ARG A 960 19.55 -25.00 31.32
C ARG A 960 20.46 -23.80 31.19
N PHE A 961 19.87 -22.70 30.73
CA PHE A 961 20.51 -21.39 30.81
C PHE A 961 19.54 -20.26 31.15
N GLN A 962 20.07 -19.19 31.73
CA GLN A 962 19.38 -17.93 31.96
C GLN A 962 20.00 -16.85 31.06
N TYR A 963 19.17 -16.10 30.34
CA TYR A 963 19.59 -14.88 29.66
C TYR A 963 19.43 -13.68 30.61
N ALA A 964 20.51 -12.95 30.86
CA ALA A 964 20.54 -11.86 31.83
C ALA A 964 21.11 -10.56 31.24
N ALA A 965 21.31 -10.50 29.92
CA ALA A 965 22.00 -9.38 29.30
C ALA A 965 21.08 -8.18 29.06
N GLU A 966 21.62 -6.99 29.30
CA GLU A 966 20.98 -5.71 28.99
C GLU A 966 21.81 -4.95 27.97
N PHE A 967 21.22 -4.71 26.79
CA PHE A 967 21.88 -3.93 25.74
C PHE A 967 21.10 -2.65 25.45
N PRO A 968 21.76 -1.50 25.28
CA PRO A 968 21.07 -0.21 25.08
C PRO A 968 20.12 -0.15 23.87
N ASN A 969 20.33 -1.00 22.86
CA ASN A 969 19.47 -1.08 21.68
C ASN A 969 18.24 -1.99 21.88
N LEU A 970 18.31 -2.96 22.80
CA LEU A 970 17.21 -3.87 23.15
C LEU A 970 16.43 -3.40 24.38
N ASN A 971 17.11 -2.72 25.30
CA ASN A 971 16.62 -2.31 26.60
C ASN A 971 16.81 -0.79 26.74
N VAL A 972 15.75 -0.06 26.37
CA VAL A 972 15.71 1.42 26.41
C VAL A 972 15.36 1.94 27.81
N TYR A 973 14.73 1.12 28.65
CA TYR A 973 14.26 1.50 29.98
C TYR A 973 14.85 0.56 31.02
N SER A 974 15.62 1.11 31.97
CA SER A 974 16.38 0.32 32.96
C SER A 974 15.55 -0.68 33.78
N TRP A 975 14.23 -0.48 33.90
CA TRP A 975 13.34 -1.40 34.61
C TRP A 975 13.00 -2.68 33.81
N LEU A 976 13.28 -2.74 32.50
CA LEU A 976 13.03 -3.91 31.67
C LEU A 976 13.95 -5.08 32.01
N GLY A 977 15.23 -4.81 32.27
CA GLY A 977 16.22 -5.87 32.42
C GLY A 977 16.30 -6.79 31.19
N ALA A 978 16.64 -8.05 31.43
CA ALA A 978 16.47 -9.12 30.45
C ALA A 978 14.99 -9.57 30.44
N TYR A 979 14.16 -8.88 29.66
CA TYR A 979 12.72 -9.12 29.60
C TYR A 979 12.34 -10.24 28.63
N HIS A 980 11.10 -10.74 28.71
CA HIS A 980 10.61 -11.79 27.81
C HIS A 980 10.83 -11.44 26.33
N ASN A 981 11.43 -12.34 25.55
CA ASN A 981 11.77 -12.17 24.11
C ASN A 981 12.98 -11.27 23.82
N SER A 982 13.66 -10.72 24.82
CA SER A 982 14.89 -9.93 24.62
C SER A 982 16.10 -10.77 24.18
N GLU A 983 16.06 -12.08 24.41
CA GLU A 983 17.05 -13.09 24.04
C GLU A 983 16.92 -13.54 22.57
N THR A 984 15.72 -13.44 21.99
CA THR A 984 15.41 -13.96 20.66
C THR A 984 16.27 -13.31 19.55
N PRO A 985 16.48 -11.97 19.51
CA PRO A 985 17.36 -11.37 18.51
C PRO A 985 18.82 -11.82 18.61
N LEU A 986 19.27 -12.20 19.81
CA LEU A 986 20.62 -12.71 20.03
C LEU A 986 20.73 -14.15 19.52
N LEU A 987 19.71 -14.98 19.74
CA LEU A 987 19.65 -16.34 19.21
C LEU A 987 19.61 -16.32 17.67
N PHE A 988 18.76 -15.50 17.06
CA PHE A 988 18.63 -15.46 15.60
C PHE A 988 19.68 -14.60 14.89
N GLY A 989 20.43 -13.77 15.64
CA GLY A 989 21.46 -12.90 15.08
C GLY A 989 20.90 -11.70 14.34
N THR A 990 19.77 -11.16 14.81
CA THR A 990 19.00 -10.05 14.23
C THR A 990 19.03 -8.79 15.11
N TYR A 991 19.95 -8.76 16.08
CA TYR A 991 20.13 -7.65 17.02
C TYR A 991 20.46 -6.30 16.34
N ASP A 992 21.01 -6.34 15.12
CA ASP A 992 21.36 -5.18 14.31
C ASP A 992 20.12 -4.43 13.77
N LEU A 993 18.94 -5.06 13.73
CA LEU A 993 17.68 -4.40 13.39
C LEU A 993 17.38 -3.20 14.30
N LEU A 994 17.95 -3.20 15.51
CA LEU A 994 17.73 -2.18 16.53
C LEU A 994 18.83 -1.10 16.56
N ASP A 995 19.79 -1.15 15.63
CA ASP A 995 20.89 -0.18 15.53
C ASP A 995 20.43 1.26 15.28
N HIS A 996 19.20 1.43 14.81
CA HIS A 996 18.57 2.74 14.66
C HIS A 996 18.32 3.47 16.00
N ILE A 997 18.34 2.73 17.13
CA ILE A 997 18.22 3.27 18.49
C ILE A 997 19.61 3.61 19.03
N VAL A 998 20.44 2.57 19.19
CA VAL A 998 21.86 2.64 19.56
C VAL A 998 22.59 1.56 18.76
N PRO A 999 23.80 1.81 18.24
CA PRO A 999 24.55 0.77 17.53
C PRO A 999 24.85 -0.45 18.42
N THR A 1000 24.75 -1.64 17.84
CA THR A 1000 25.16 -2.90 18.47
C THR A 1000 26.59 -2.83 18.98
N THR A 1001 26.82 -3.35 20.18
CA THR A 1001 28.15 -3.39 20.81
C THR A 1001 28.90 -4.69 20.48
N ASP A 1002 30.23 -4.67 20.53
CA ASP A 1002 31.04 -5.88 20.33
C ASP A 1002 30.70 -6.98 21.35
N PHE A 1003 30.43 -6.59 22.60
CA PHE A 1003 30.01 -7.51 23.66
C PHE A 1003 28.64 -8.16 23.36
N GLN A 1004 27.71 -7.42 22.75
CA GLN A 1004 26.43 -7.97 22.30
C GLN A 1004 26.62 -9.03 21.20
N VAL A 1005 27.53 -8.77 20.26
CA VAL A 1005 27.90 -9.74 19.22
C VAL A 1005 28.54 -10.98 19.85
N GLU A 1006 29.40 -10.81 20.86
CA GLU A 1006 30.03 -11.91 21.59
C GLU A 1006 28.98 -12.79 22.30
N VAL A 1007 28.03 -12.17 23.02
CA VAL A 1007 26.92 -12.88 23.69
C VAL A 1007 26.06 -13.63 22.68
N SER A 1008 25.65 -12.98 21.58
CA SER A 1008 24.86 -13.63 20.54
C SER A 1008 25.56 -14.84 19.93
N ARG A 1009 26.85 -14.71 19.58
CA ARG A 1009 27.63 -15.83 19.03
C ARG A 1009 27.75 -16.97 20.03
N ALA A 1010 28.00 -16.66 21.30
CA ALA A 1010 28.05 -17.67 22.35
C ALA A 1010 26.71 -18.41 22.47
N MET A 1011 25.59 -17.70 22.58
CA MET A 1011 24.27 -18.33 22.65
C MET A 1011 24.00 -19.25 21.45
N GLN A 1012 24.25 -18.76 20.25
CA GLN A 1012 24.12 -19.53 19.01
C GLN A 1012 24.99 -20.78 19.00
N ASP A 1013 26.25 -20.68 19.43
CA ASP A 1013 27.21 -21.79 19.39
C ASP A 1013 26.84 -22.88 20.42
N TYR A 1014 26.36 -22.49 21.60
CA TYR A 1014 25.90 -23.43 22.64
C TYR A 1014 24.60 -24.14 22.23
N VAL A 1015 23.63 -23.40 21.67
CA VAL A 1015 22.40 -24.01 21.13
C VAL A 1015 22.73 -24.93 19.95
N MET A 1016 23.66 -24.53 19.07
CA MET A 1016 24.11 -25.36 17.96
C MET A 1016 24.78 -26.66 18.44
N ALA A 1017 25.60 -26.61 19.50
CA ALA A 1017 26.20 -27.81 20.07
C ALA A 1017 25.16 -28.80 20.60
N PHE A 1018 24.07 -28.29 21.19
CA PHE A 1018 22.93 -29.13 21.60
C PHE A 1018 22.16 -29.68 20.39
N ALA A 1019 21.90 -28.87 19.36
CA ALA A 1019 21.20 -29.33 18.16
C ALA A 1019 22.00 -30.39 17.37
N GLU A 1020 23.33 -30.30 17.36
CA GLU A 1020 24.19 -31.27 16.67
C GLU A 1020 24.26 -32.63 17.39
N ASP A 1021 24.50 -32.64 18.70
CA ASP A 1021 24.53 -33.85 19.53
C ASP A 1021 23.88 -33.51 20.88
N PRO A 1022 22.57 -33.74 21.04
CA PRO A 1022 21.86 -33.29 22.23
C PRO A 1022 22.21 -34.09 23.50
N TYR A 1023 22.93 -35.21 23.36
CA TYR A 1023 23.34 -36.04 24.50
C TYR A 1023 24.71 -35.64 25.01
N HIS A 1024 25.68 -35.34 24.12
CA HIS A 1024 27.06 -35.10 24.53
C HIS A 1024 27.72 -33.87 23.90
N GLY A 1025 27.07 -33.22 22.93
CA GLY A 1025 27.60 -32.05 22.22
C GLY A 1025 27.93 -30.89 23.15
N PRO A 1026 27.00 -30.43 24.02
CA PRO A 1026 27.26 -29.38 25.01
C PRO A 1026 28.48 -29.66 25.90
N GLN A 1027 28.60 -30.88 26.41
CA GLN A 1027 29.69 -31.30 27.29
C GLN A 1027 31.03 -31.36 26.55
N LYS A 1028 31.06 -32.01 25.38
CA LYS A 1028 32.29 -32.20 24.59
C LYS A 1028 32.85 -30.88 24.08
N LYS A 1029 31.99 -29.94 23.67
CA LYS A 1029 32.42 -28.66 23.08
C LYS A 1029 32.72 -27.59 24.14
N PHE A 1030 31.91 -27.53 25.20
CA PHE A 1030 31.94 -26.39 26.12
C PHE A 1030 32.06 -26.79 27.60
N GLY A 1031 32.09 -28.08 27.94
CA GLY A 1031 32.03 -28.54 29.33
C GLY A 1031 30.73 -28.14 30.02
N TRP A 1032 29.65 -27.92 29.24
CA TRP A 1032 28.33 -27.65 29.77
C TRP A 1032 27.68 -28.97 30.15
N GLU A 1033 27.59 -29.24 31.45
CA GLU A 1033 26.98 -30.45 31.99
C GLU A 1033 25.45 -30.29 32.11
N PRO A 1034 24.67 -31.38 31.95
CA PRO A 1034 23.23 -31.36 32.18
C PRO A 1034 22.96 -31.06 33.66
N GLN A 1035 21.90 -30.30 33.91
CA GLN A 1035 21.49 -29.94 35.25
C GLN A 1035 20.87 -31.15 35.96
N VAL A 1036 21.35 -31.41 37.18
CA VAL A 1036 20.79 -32.39 38.12
C VAL A 1036 20.33 -31.65 39.37
N VAL A 1037 19.02 -31.41 39.47
CA VAL A 1037 18.44 -30.53 40.50
C VAL A 1037 18.63 -31.01 41.94
N ASN A 1038 18.92 -32.31 42.15
CA ASN A 1038 19.11 -32.91 43.46
C ASN A 1038 20.57 -32.86 43.96
N GLU A 1039 21.51 -32.34 43.17
CA GLU A 1039 22.88 -32.11 43.64
C GLU A 1039 22.91 -31.03 44.74
N THR A 1040 23.93 -31.04 45.58
CA THR A 1040 24.00 -30.15 46.76
C THR A 1040 23.99 -28.65 46.39
N ASN A 1041 24.48 -28.31 45.20
CA ASN A 1041 24.45 -26.96 44.63
C ASN A 1041 23.33 -26.77 43.57
N GLY A 1042 22.41 -27.73 43.42
CA GLY A 1042 21.35 -27.70 42.41
C GLY A 1042 21.80 -27.99 40.98
N GLY A 1043 23.02 -28.52 40.81
CA GLY A 1043 23.67 -28.70 39.52
C GLY A 1043 24.20 -27.39 38.96
N PHE A 1044 24.43 -27.33 37.64
CA PHE A 1044 24.96 -26.15 36.98
C PHE A 1044 24.00 -25.60 35.92
N VAL A 1045 23.94 -24.28 35.85
CA VAL A 1045 23.18 -23.52 34.85
C VAL A 1045 24.14 -22.53 34.19
N LEU A 1046 23.95 -22.24 32.89
CA LEU A 1046 24.68 -21.16 32.23
C LEU A 1046 23.93 -19.84 32.38
N ARG A 1047 24.63 -18.74 32.61
CA ARG A 1047 24.08 -17.38 32.50
C ARG A 1047 24.77 -16.66 31.35
N PHE A 1048 23.99 -16.11 30.43
CA PHE A 1048 24.50 -15.35 29.28
C PHE A 1048 24.41 -13.84 29.54
N GLY A 1049 25.52 -13.15 29.30
CA GLY A 1049 25.62 -11.68 29.28
C GLY A 1049 25.49 -10.97 30.63
N ALA A 1050 25.94 -11.60 31.72
CA ALA A 1050 25.99 -11.00 33.06
C ALA A 1050 27.43 -10.64 33.48
N GLY A 1051 27.59 -9.55 34.24
CA GLY A 1051 28.89 -9.15 34.82
C GLY A 1051 30.04 -9.02 33.81
N GLU A 1052 29.78 -8.43 32.63
CA GLU A 1052 30.72 -8.30 31.50
C GLU A 1052 31.26 -9.63 30.96
N LYS A 1053 30.60 -10.75 31.23
CA LYS A 1053 30.95 -12.07 30.68
C LYS A 1053 29.89 -12.54 29.70
N ALA A 1054 30.33 -12.99 28.53
CA ALA A 1054 29.40 -13.54 27.54
C ALA A 1054 28.71 -14.80 28.05
N VAL A 1055 29.44 -15.66 28.77
CA VAL A 1055 28.94 -16.89 29.40
C VAL A 1055 29.53 -17.04 30.80
N GLN A 1056 28.68 -17.33 31.78
CA GLN A 1056 29.06 -17.68 33.14
C GLN A 1056 28.43 -19.01 33.53
N ARG A 1057 29.18 -19.83 34.27
CA ARG A 1057 28.64 -21.00 34.96
C ARG A 1057 28.21 -20.57 36.36
N ILE A 1058 26.97 -20.82 36.71
CA ILE A 1058 26.40 -20.54 38.03
C ILE A 1058 25.92 -21.85 38.68
N ASP A 1059 25.84 -21.86 40.00
CA ASP A 1059 25.21 -22.95 40.75
C ASP A 1059 23.69 -22.88 40.55
N GLY A 1060 23.04 -24.04 40.39
CA GLY A 1060 21.59 -24.11 40.17
C GLY A 1060 20.80 -23.49 41.33
N VAL A 1061 21.30 -23.55 42.56
CA VAL A 1061 20.70 -22.90 43.74
C VAL A 1061 20.65 -21.37 43.60
N GLU A 1062 21.54 -20.75 42.82
CA GLU A 1062 21.50 -19.30 42.59
C GLU A 1062 20.26 -18.88 41.79
N LEU A 1063 19.81 -19.71 40.86
CA LEU A 1063 18.61 -19.47 40.05
C LEU A 1063 17.35 -20.09 40.68
N ASP A 1064 17.42 -21.37 41.00
CA ASP A 1064 16.27 -22.18 41.41
C ASP A 1064 16.06 -22.21 42.94
N GLY A 1065 17.02 -21.70 43.72
CA GLY A 1065 16.96 -21.73 45.19
C GLY A 1065 15.74 -21.01 45.75
N VAL A 1066 15.21 -20.00 45.05
CA VAL A 1066 13.97 -19.32 45.42
C VAL A 1066 12.77 -20.28 45.49
N CYS A 1067 12.73 -21.29 44.62
CA CYS A 1067 11.66 -22.28 44.56
C CYS A 1067 11.65 -23.24 45.75
N GLN A 1068 12.79 -23.32 46.44
CA GLN A 1068 13.00 -24.15 47.62
C GLN A 1068 13.15 -23.32 48.90
N GLY A 1069 13.04 -21.99 48.83
CA GLY A 1069 13.28 -21.08 49.95
C GLY A 1069 14.74 -21.01 50.42
N LEU A 1070 15.69 -21.33 49.54
CA LEU A 1070 17.14 -21.36 49.80
C LEU A 1070 17.86 -20.06 49.39
N ALA A 1071 17.26 -19.26 48.51
CA ALA A 1071 17.83 -18.00 48.01
C ALA A 1071 16.71 -16.99 47.70
N GLU A 1072 17.07 -15.72 47.58
CA GLU A 1072 16.19 -14.69 47.00
C GLU A 1072 16.40 -14.64 45.49
N TYR A 1073 15.35 -14.33 44.73
CA TYR A 1073 15.44 -14.20 43.28
C TYR A 1073 15.93 -12.81 42.88
N ASP A 1074 16.96 -12.77 42.03
CA ASP A 1074 17.49 -11.54 41.47
C ASP A 1074 17.05 -11.36 40.00
N PRO A 1075 16.17 -10.39 39.69
CA PRO A 1075 15.78 -10.09 38.31
C PRO A 1075 16.85 -9.31 37.52
N PHE A 1076 17.93 -8.83 38.17
CA PHE A 1076 19.02 -8.05 37.54
C PHE A 1076 20.44 -8.58 37.92
N PRO A 1077 20.75 -9.85 37.63
CA PRO A 1077 21.95 -10.54 38.14
C PRO A 1077 23.26 -10.28 37.39
#